data_AF-A0A9D1SWK4-F1
#
_entry.id   AF-A0A9D1SWK4-F1
#
_cell.length_a   1.000
_cell.length_b   1.000
_cell.length_c   1.000
_cell.angle_alpha   90.00
_cell.angle_beta   90.00
_cell.angle_gamma   90.00
#
_symmetry.space_group_name_H-M   'P 1'
#
loop_
_entity.id
_entity.type
_entity.pdbx_description
1 polymer ?
#
loop_
_entity_poly.entity_id
_entity_poly.type
_entity_poly.pdbx_seq_one_letter_code
_entity_poly.pdbx_strand_id
1 'polypeptide(L)'
;MRARAFGKLSAAAAALLLVCLFACLLLPVGSAQAEGTEPWYYAHEYLDLRENGAVRTEGARLAASAAQSGAEDIVIAVIDTGLDLDTSWVDWRAALVLDEGGRFLGYDAYGVAEEGMDPEEAKKQDNWQDEAGSGEYASDLHGTKVAGSIALTVQAAGLFEHIKIYPVKAAETGTNKFSVKAVAEAVEHAIEIGADVINLSISSAPKYVSAWETGENAERLKAAISAASEKAIIVAAAGNDGADSADTLYYPAAYEEVVGVMSYGVDGGFYSGSNYGPAYDIAAPGESIWSGDHYTTGTSMAAGLVSAGSAVLMLNAETRALSAGAQMPRATVLSRALISAGDGSVSSPDGAEVPVLDIYAAMTLDTSELGGSYLPVTGIEISGTAGKGSVLSASDENALTVQTVREQFGQGKSEVTLTAKLRPYWDADPAEYANIVWTVEEFEKDGEDLTAVAGSRREIGRGEKLTFLFEETGIFKIKAEIAGEGGETFSAEMSFSVAYGQWFGSEAHIVPADFVSSEGYADGSGKVPSEAVCYRSGVSLTITSIEDFDVADVSWYVDGRYAGSGEVFDYRPDSFGEHTVTAYVRLNSEGGSSVPYKITGSFLVDSRSYAEHPYMIPVWCAIGVLILTAVVLLSLSAAKKRAARAAALAAEEGGSADDPVKESPIRKERAVPPPYEPKGGRKKKN
;
A
#
# COMPACT_ATOMS: atom_id res chain seq x y z
N MET A 1 67.75 -44.17 -0.86
CA MET A 1 67.07 -43.63 0.33
C MET A 1 66.37 -42.34 -0.06
N ARG A 2 65.17 -42.14 0.49
CA ARG A 2 64.03 -41.39 -0.07
C ARG A 2 64.26 -39.89 -0.37
N ALA A 3 63.44 -39.43 -1.32
CA ALA A 3 62.88 -38.08 -1.51
C ALA A 3 63.46 -37.22 -2.65
N ARG A 4 62.82 -37.31 -3.82
CA ARG A 4 62.42 -36.19 -4.71
C ARG A 4 61.79 -36.76 -5.99
N ALA A 5 60.47 -36.64 -6.11
CA ALA A 5 59.75 -36.70 -7.37
C ALA A 5 58.43 -35.93 -7.20
N PHE A 6 58.53 -34.60 -7.25
CA PHE A 6 57.41 -33.76 -7.67
C PHE A 6 57.46 -33.71 -9.20
N GLY A 7 56.39 -34.10 -9.86
CA GLY A 7 56.26 -33.96 -11.30
C GLY A 7 55.35 -35.01 -11.91
N LYS A 8 54.24 -34.54 -12.47
CA LYS A 8 53.30 -35.22 -13.38
C LYS A 8 52.15 -35.97 -12.72
N LEU A 9 51.17 -35.19 -12.24
CA LEU A 9 49.77 -35.60 -12.21
C LEU A 9 48.87 -34.36 -12.33
N SER A 10 48.85 -33.74 -13.52
CA SER A 10 47.83 -32.75 -13.89
C SER A 10 47.83 -32.56 -15.42
N ALA A 11 47.29 -33.56 -16.12
CA ALA A 11 46.89 -33.42 -17.52
C ALA A 11 45.78 -34.42 -17.89
N ALA A 12 45.74 -35.59 -17.24
CA ALA A 12 44.71 -36.60 -17.50
C ALA A 12 43.38 -36.37 -16.72
N ALA A 13 43.40 -35.63 -15.61
CA ALA A 13 42.18 -35.31 -14.84
C ALA A 13 41.43 -34.06 -15.36
N ALA A 14 42.12 -33.16 -16.08
CA ALA A 14 41.51 -32.00 -16.72
C ALA A 14 40.91 -32.33 -18.10
N ALA A 15 41.36 -33.41 -18.74
CA ALA A 15 40.85 -33.84 -20.04
C ALA A 15 39.54 -34.66 -19.96
N LEU A 16 39.25 -35.31 -18.82
CA LEU A 16 37.98 -36.03 -18.65
C LEU A 16 36.81 -35.11 -18.24
N LEU A 17 37.09 -33.97 -17.60
CA LEU A 17 36.07 -32.97 -17.25
C LEU A 17 35.70 -32.05 -18.42
N LEU A 18 36.53 -31.97 -19.46
CA LEU A 18 36.25 -31.20 -20.69
C LEU A 18 35.53 -32.02 -21.78
N VAL A 19 35.48 -33.35 -21.65
CA VAL A 19 34.76 -34.24 -22.59
C VAL A 19 33.31 -34.50 -22.15
N CYS A 20 32.96 -34.24 -20.88
CA CYS A 20 31.57 -34.28 -20.42
C CYS A 20 30.83 -32.94 -20.49
N LEU A 21 31.49 -31.84 -20.89
CA LEU A 21 30.91 -30.49 -20.99
C LEU A 21 30.70 -30.01 -22.44
N PHE A 22 30.99 -30.86 -23.43
CA PHE A 22 30.84 -30.55 -24.86
C PHE A 22 30.04 -31.60 -25.65
N ALA A 23 29.20 -32.39 -24.96
CA ALA A 23 28.36 -33.43 -25.56
C ALA A 23 26.85 -33.29 -25.24
N CYS A 24 26.40 -32.14 -24.72
CA CYS A 24 24.97 -31.83 -24.53
C CYS A 24 24.52 -30.56 -25.27
N LEU A 25 25.23 -30.14 -26.32
CA LEU A 25 24.78 -29.07 -27.21
C LEU A 25 24.81 -29.58 -28.65
N LEU A 26 23.66 -29.44 -29.31
CA LEU A 26 23.36 -29.82 -30.70
C LEU A 26 23.05 -31.30 -30.94
N LEU A 27 22.01 -31.81 -30.29
CA LEU A 27 21.06 -32.60 -31.06
C LEU A 27 20.03 -31.61 -31.61
N PRO A 28 19.93 -31.42 -32.94
CA PRO A 28 18.72 -30.83 -33.48
C PRO A 28 17.61 -31.83 -33.13
N VAL A 29 16.78 -31.47 -32.15
CA VAL A 29 15.44 -32.03 -32.11
C VAL A 29 14.83 -31.51 -33.41
N GLY A 30 14.89 -32.33 -34.45
CA GLY A 30 14.08 -32.09 -35.63
C GLY A 30 12.66 -32.09 -35.13
N SER A 31 12.09 -30.90 -34.96
CA SER A 31 10.65 -30.72 -35.05
C SER A 31 10.28 -31.40 -36.35
N ALA A 32 9.62 -32.55 -36.25
CA ALA A 32 8.96 -33.12 -37.39
C ALA A 32 7.95 -32.05 -37.80
N GLN A 33 8.34 -31.25 -38.80
CA GLN A 33 7.43 -30.42 -39.56
C GLN A 33 6.41 -31.38 -40.10
N ALA A 34 5.26 -31.46 -39.42
CA ALA A 34 4.06 -31.92 -40.07
C ALA A 34 3.86 -30.96 -41.24
N GLU A 35 3.99 -31.48 -42.46
CA GLU A 35 3.66 -30.77 -43.69
C GLU A 35 2.16 -30.44 -43.67
N GLY A 36 1.84 -29.31 -43.04
CA GLY A 36 0.60 -28.57 -43.16
C GLY A 36 0.99 -27.09 -43.27
N THR A 37 0.49 -26.38 -44.27
CA THR A 37 0.82 -24.96 -44.50
C THR A 37 0.19 -24.00 -43.48
N GLU A 38 -0.55 -24.54 -42.50
CA GLU A 38 -1.26 -23.78 -41.46
C GLU A 38 -0.52 -23.94 -40.13
N PRO A 39 -0.30 -22.87 -39.34
CA PRO A 39 0.29 -22.98 -38.01
C PRO A 39 -0.56 -23.89 -37.12
N TRP A 40 0.07 -24.77 -36.32
CA TRP A 40 -0.59 -25.95 -35.75
C TRP A 40 -1.86 -25.65 -34.94
N TYR A 41 -1.84 -24.65 -34.07
CA TYR A 41 -3.01 -24.30 -33.26
C TYR A 41 -4.16 -23.73 -34.10
N TYR A 42 -3.83 -23.07 -35.19
CA TYR A 42 -4.79 -22.51 -36.14
C TYR A 42 -5.22 -23.53 -37.21
N ALA A 43 -4.60 -24.71 -37.23
CA ALA A 43 -4.92 -25.77 -38.16
C ALA A 43 -6.28 -26.41 -37.82
N HIS A 44 -6.82 -27.10 -38.82
CA HIS A 44 -8.16 -27.65 -38.74
C HIS A 44 -8.43 -28.67 -37.62
N GLU A 45 -7.38 -29.24 -37.05
CA GLU A 45 -7.45 -30.26 -35.99
C GLU A 45 -7.65 -29.66 -34.60
N TYR A 46 -7.38 -28.36 -34.44
CA TYR A 46 -7.43 -27.65 -33.15
C TYR A 46 -8.53 -26.59 -33.13
N LEU A 47 -8.36 -25.47 -33.84
CA LEU A 47 -9.37 -24.40 -33.87
C LEU A 47 -10.38 -24.52 -35.04
N ASP A 48 -10.10 -25.34 -36.05
CA ASP A 48 -10.93 -25.42 -37.28
C ASP A 48 -11.30 -24.06 -37.88
N LEU A 49 -10.29 -23.34 -38.35
CA LEU A 49 -10.42 -21.96 -38.88
C LEU A 49 -10.60 -21.89 -40.40
N ARG A 50 -10.90 -23.03 -41.05
CA ARG A 50 -11.21 -23.09 -42.49
C ARG A 50 -12.46 -22.25 -42.79
N GLU A 51 -12.70 -21.93 -44.07
CA GLU A 51 -13.82 -21.06 -44.49
C GLU A 51 -15.22 -21.51 -44.02
N ASN A 52 -15.37 -22.78 -43.63
CA ASN A 52 -16.59 -23.34 -43.01
C ASN A 52 -16.30 -24.13 -41.72
N GLY A 53 -15.21 -23.82 -41.01
CA GLY A 53 -14.87 -24.50 -39.77
C GLY A 53 -15.75 -24.06 -38.60
N ALA A 54 -15.82 -24.89 -37.55
CA ALA A 54 -16.79 -24.74 -36.47
C ALA A 54 -16.68 -23.38 -35.75
N VAL A 55 -15.46 -22.98 -35.38
CA VAL A 55 -15.18 -21.72 -34.68
C VAL A 55 -15.54 -20.50 -35.54
N ARG A 56 -15.15 -20.50 -36.82
CA ARG A 56 -15.46 -19.37 -37.72
C ARG A 56 -16.96 -19.24 -37.98
N THR A 57 -17.65 -20.36 -38.14
CA THR A 57 -19.11 -20.38 -38.38
C THR A 57 -19.86 -19.86 -37.16
N GLU A 58 -19.49 -20.33 -35.97
CA GLU A 58 -20.14 -19.90 -34.74
C GLU A 58 -19.78 -18.46 -34.37
N GLY A 59 -18.53 -18.04 -34.59
CA GLY A 59 -18.13 -16.64 -34.39
C GLY A 59 -18.89 -15.68 -35.30
N ALA A 60 -19.16 -16.04 -36.56
CA ALA A 60 -20.04 -15.26 -37.43
C ALA A 60 -21.49 -15.18 -36.90
N ARG A 61 -22.00 -16.26 -36.28
CA ARG A 61 -23.32 -16.27 -35.63
C ARG A 61 -23.33 -15.36 -34.41
N LEU A 62 -22.28 -15.41 -33.60
CA LEU A 62 -22.12 -14.57 -32.42
C LEU A 62 -22.03 -13.09 -32.81
N ALA A 63 -21.21 -12.72 -33.80
CA ALA A 63 -21.13 -11.36 -34.32
C ALA A 63 -22.49 -10.84 -34.79
N ALA A 64 -23.22 -11.63 -35.59
CA ALA A 64 -24.55 -11.24 -36.04
C ALA A 64 -25.53 -11.05 -34.87
N SER A 65 -25.40 -11.86 -33.82
CA SER A 65 -26.24 -11.76 -32.61
C SER A 65 -25.88 -10.53 -31.79
N ALA A 66 -24.59 -10.25 -31.59
CA ALA A 66 -24.07 -9.07 -30.89
C ALA A 66 -24.54 -7.77 -31.58
N ALA A 67 -24.39 -7.70 -32.91
CA ALA A 67 -24.89 -6.58 -33.70
C ALA A 67 -26.42 -6.40 -33.60
N GLN A 68 -27.17 -7.50 -33.51
CA GLN A 68 -28.63 -7.46 -33.37
C GLN A 68 -29.06 -7.02 -31.96
N SER A 69 -28.39 -7.47 -30.92
CA SER A 69 -28.69 -7.10 -29.53
C SER A 69 -28.21 -5.70 -29.16
N GLY A 70 -27.25 -5.16 -29.93
CA GLY A 70 -26.57 -3.91 -29.61
C GLY A 70 -25.57 -4.08 -28.46
N ALA A 71 -24.88 -5.23 -28.43
CA ALA A 71 -23.78 -5.44 -27.49
C ALA A 71 -22.66 -4.42 -27.74
N GLU A 72 -22.00 -3.98 -26.67
CA GLU A 72 -20.85 -3.09 -26.77
C GLU A 72 -19.60 -3.89 -27.22
N ASP A 73 -18.54 -3.17 -27.59
CA ASP A 73 -17.27 -3.80 -27.91
C ASP A 73 -16.58 -4.29 -26.63
N ILE A 74 -16.20 -5.55 -26.59
CA ILE A 74 -15.40 -6.12 -25.51
C ILE A 74 -13.95 -5.64 -25.64
N VAL A 75 -13.39 -5.05 -24.58
CA VAL A 75 -12.03 -4.50 -24.57
C VAL A 75 -11.08 -5.39 -23.78
N ILE A 76 -10.01 -5.84 -24.44
CA ILE A 76 -8.89 -6.57 -23.84
C ILE A 76 -7.73 -5.58 -23.60
N ALA A 77 -7.46 -5.24 -22.34
CA ALA A 77 -6.25 -4.52 -21.97
C ALA A 77 -5.05 -5.49 -21.96
N VAL A 78 -4.06 -5.25 -22.82
CA VAL A 78 -2.84 -6.06 -22.91
C VAL A 78 -1.72 -5.31 -22.21
N ILE A 79 -1.44 -5.71 -20.97
CA ILE A 79 -0.39 -5.12 -20.13
C ILE A 79 0.92 -5.86 -20.38
N ASP A 80 1.84 -5.22 -21.11
CA ASP A 80 3.07 -5.85 -21.60
C ASP A 80 4.16 -4.80 -21.96
N THR A 81 5.08 -5.10 -22.89
CA THR A 81 6.18 -4.20 -23.31
C THR A 81 5.77 -3.05 -24.23
N GLY A 82 4.51 -3.02 -24.67
CA GLY A 82 3.97 -2.08 -25.64
C GLY A 82 3.48 -2.79 -26.90
N LEU A 83 3.21 -2.00 -27.95
CA LEU A 83 2.82 -2.55 -29.26
C LEU A 83 3.57 -1.86 -30.41
N ASP A 84 4.16 -2.66 -31.31
CA ASP A 84 4.71 -2.21 -32.59
C ASP A 84 3.64 -2.23 -33.69
N LEU A 85 3.24 -1.03 -34.11
CA LEU A 85 2.21 -0.79 -35.13
C LEU A 85 2.72 -1.00 -36.56
N ASP A 86 4.04 -1.09 -36.79
CA ASP A 86 4.63 -1.21 -38.13
C ASP A 86 4.61 -2.65 -38.66
N THR A 87 4.03 -3.58 -37.90
CA THR A 87 3.83 -4.97 -38.31
C THR A 87 2.74 -5.10 -39.38
N SER A 88 3.00 -5.93 -40.41
CA SER A 88 2.11 -6.04 -41.59
C SER A 88 1.13 -7.21 -41.55
N TRP A 89 1.17 -8.04 -40.51
CA TRP A 89 0.45 -9.32 -40.43
C TRP A 89 -0.84 -9.26 -39.60
N VAL A 90 -1.09 -8.16 -38.89
CA VAL A 90 -2.38 -7.83 -38.26
C VAL A 90 -2.88 -6.50 -38.81
N ASP A 91 -4.19 -6.41 -39.07
CA ASP A 91 -4.86 -5.13 -39.29
C ASP A 91 -5.16 -4.47 -37.95
N TRP A 92 -4.19 -3.69 -37.43
CA TRP A 92 -4.32 -3.02 -36.14
C TRP A 92 -5.49 -2.03 -36.10
N ARG A 93 -5.94 -1.49 -37.23
CA ARG A 93 -7.12 -0.61 -37.24
C ARG A 93 -8.41 -1.39 -36.96
N ALA A 94 -8.47 -2.65 -37.34
CA ALA A 94 -9.58 -3.53 -36.98
C ALA A 94 -9.45 -4.02 -35.53
N ALA A 95 -8.23 -4.34 -35.09
CA ALA A 95 -7.98 -4.98 -33.80
C ALA A 95 -7.94 -4.02 -32.59
N LEU A 96 -7.53 -2.76 -32.77
CA LEU A 96 -7.31 -1.83 -31.65
C LEU A 96 -8.50 -0.91 -31.38
N VAL A 97 -8.59 -0.45 -30.13
CA VAL A 97 -9.48 0.66 -29.76
C VAL A 97 -8.98 1.95 -30.42
N LEU A 98 -9.92 2.71 -31.01
CA LEU A 98 -9.65 3.98 -31.68
C LEU A 98 -10.44 5.11 -31.02
N ASP A 99 -9.87 6.31 -31.00
CA ASP A 99 -10.63 7.52 -30.64
C ASP A 99 -11.56 7.98 -31.78
N GLU A 100 -12.38 9.01 -31.50
CA GLU A 100 -13.29 9.61 -32.50
C GLU A 100 -12.55 10.14 -33.75
N GLY A 101 -11.27 10.47 -33.64
CA GLY A 101 -10.40 10.90 -34.73
C GLY A 101 -9.74 9.76 -35.49
N GLY A 102 -9.98 8.51 -35.09
CA GLY A 102 -9.38 7.30 -35.67
C GLY A 102 -7.93 7.06 -35.28
N ARG A 103 -7.43 7.71 -34.21
CA ARG A 103 -6.11 7.47 -33.63
C ARG A 103 -6.15 6.25 -32.73
N PHE A 104 -5.06 5.50 -32.69
CA PHE A 104 -4.92 4.37 -31.77
C PHE A 104 -4.84 4.86 -30.33
N LEU A 105 -5.55 4.19 -29.44
CA LEU A 105 -5.45 4.40 -28.00
C LEU A 105 -4.48 3.39 -27.37
N GLY A 106 -3.86 3.79 -26.27
CA GLY A 106 -2.93 3.00 -25.48
C GLY A 106 -2.36 3.84 -24.33
N TYR A 107 -1.52 3.25 -23.48
CA TYR A 107 -1.01 3.92 -22.28
C TYR A 107 0.39 3.47 -21.88
N ASP A 108 1.26 4.41 -21.50
CA ASP A 108 2.57 4.15 -20.90
C ASP A 108 2.51 4.20 -19.36
N ALA A 109 2.18 3.07 -18.75
CA ALA A 109 2.11 2.92 -17.30
C ALA A 109 3.51 2.97 -16.66
N TYR A 110 4.56 2.51 -17.36
CA TYR A 110 5.93 2.57 -16.85
C TYR A 110 6.39 4.01 -16.69
N GLY A 111 6.20 4.84 -17.72
CA GLY A 111 6.53 6.26 -17.68
C GLY A 111 5.85 6.98 -16.51
N VAL A 112 4.58 6.69 -16.24
CA VAL A 112 3.85 7.30 -15.12
C VAL A 112 4.38 6.80 -13.78
N ALA A 113 4.52 5.49 -13.62
CA ALA A 113 4.90 4.88 -12.35
C ALA A 113 6.37 5.16 -11.96
N GLU A 114 7.30 5.07 -12.91
CA GLU A 114 8.74 5.09 -12.62
C GLU A 114 9.41 6.42 -13.02
N GLU A 115 8.90 7.10 -14.04
CA GLU A 115 9.52 8.32 -14.58
C GLU A 115 8.77 9.62 -14.20
N GLY A 116 7.62 9.49 -13.54
CA GLY A 116 6.78 10.63 -13.15
C GLY A 116 6.15 11.34 -14.35
N MET A 117 5.90 10.60 -15.44
CA MET A 117 5.17 11.09 -16.61
C MET A 117 3.74 11.50 -16.20
N ASP A 118 3.26 12.58 -16.81
CA ASP A 118 1.87 12.99 -16.64
C ASP A 118 0.93 11.96 -17.30
N PRO A 119 -0.15 11.50 -16.63
CA PRO A 119 -1.05 10.49 -17.19
C PRO A 119 -1.68 10.87 -18.54
N GLU A 120 -1.88 12.15 -18.84
CA GLU A 120 -2.39 12.57 -20.16
C GLU A 120 -1.31 12.53 -21.24
N GLU A 121 -0.04 12.67 -20.86
CA GLU A 121 1.09 12.44 -21.77
C GLU A 121 1.23 10.96 -22.11
N ALA A 122 1.05 10.07 -21.12
CA ALA A 122 1.17 8.63 -21.28
C ALA A 122 0.15 8.03 -22.28
N LYS A 123 -0.96 8.72 -22.55
CA LYS A 123 -1.99 8.32 -23.52
C LYS A 123 -1.59 8.58 -24.99
N LYS A 124 -0.48 9.29 -25.25
CA LYS A 124 -0.06 9.58 -26.63
C LYS A 124 0.58 8.36 -27.30
N GLN A 125 0.22 8.16 -28.57
CA GLN A 125 0.56 6.98 -29.37
C GLN A 125 2.07 6.68 -29.46
N ASP A 126 2.92 7.69 -29.37
CA ASP A 126 4.38 7.55 -29.41
C ASP A 126 4.98 7.01 -28.10
N ASN A 127 4.26 7.08 -26.98
CA ASN A 127 4.83 6.75 -25.67
C ASN A 127 4.69 5.26 -25.30
N TRP A 128 3.68 4.57 -25.83
CA TRP A 128 3.39 3.16 -25.52
C TRP A 128 3.85 2.17 -26.61
N GLN A 129 4.66 2.62 -27.57
CA GLN A 129 5.20 1.72 -28.60
C GLN A 129 6.18 0.70 -28.01
N ASP A 130 6.16 -0.49 -28.62
CA ASP A 130 7.11 -1.55 -28.33
C ASP A 130 8.43 -1.23 -29.04
N GLU A 131 9.53 -1.26 -28.29
CA GLU A 131 10.84 -0.91 -28.81
C GLU A 131 11.83 -2.06 -28.56
N ALA A 132 12.50 -2.51 -29.62
CA ALA A 132 13.51 -3.56 -29.50
C ALA A 132 14.73 -3.04 -28.73
N GLY A 133 15.20 -3.84 -27.78
CA GLY A 133 16.32 -3.49 -26.91
C GLY A 133 17.69 -3.95 -27.39
N SER A 134 18.70 -3.65 -26.57
CA SER A 134 20.01 -4.33 -26.66
C SER A 134 20.51 -4.73 -25.27
N GLY A 135 21.08 -5.94 -25.16
CA GLY A 135 21.57 -6.50 -23.89
C GLY A 135 20.81 -7.75 -23.43
N GLU A 136 21.12 -8.21 -22.22
CA GLU A 136 20.60 -9.47 -21.65
C GLU A 136 19.08 -9.49 -21.47
N TYR A 137 18.48 -8.30 -21.23
CA TYR A 137 17.04 -8.14 -21.00
C TYR A 137 16.35 -7.40 -22.14
N ALA A 138 16.99 -7.32 -23.32
CA ALA A 138 16.45 -6.60 -24.46
C ALA A 138 15.04 -7.07 -24.78
N SER A 139 14.12 -6.11 -24.96
CA SER A 139 12.80 -6.43 -25.50
C SER A 139 12.97 -7.04 -26.88
N ASP A 140 12.31 -8.16 -27.08
CA ASP A 140 12.17 -8.85 -28.34
C ASP A 140 10.84 -8.53 -29.02
N LEU A 141 10.19 -7.43 -28.62
CA LEU A 141 8.83 -7.02 -28.96
C LEU A 141 7.77 -7.96 -28.38
N HIS A 142 7.91 -8.31 -27.09
CA HIS A 142 7.08 -9.32 -26.42
C HIS A 142 5.59 -8.97 -26.45
N GLY A 143 5.23 -7.73 -26.11
CA GLY A 143 3.85 -7.25 -26.11
C GLY A 143 3.22 -7.28 -27.51
N THR A 144 4.01 -6.97 -28.55
CA THR A 144 3.58 -7.11 -29.94
C THR A 144 3.20 -8.54 -30.29
N LYS A 145 3.93 -9.54 -29.80
CA LYS A 145 3.66 -10.96 -30.06
C LYS A 145 2.43 -11.46 -29.33
N VAL A 146 2.26 -11.04 -28.08
CA VAL A 146 1.09 -11.38 -27.25
C VAL A 146 -0.17 -10.75 -27.83
N ALA A 147 -0.15 -9.44 -28.12
CA ALA A 147 -1.26 -8.76 -28.78
C ALA A 147 -1.54 -9.38 -30.17
N GLY A 148 -0.49 -9.81 -30.88
CA GLY A 148 -0.58 -10.49 -32.15
C GLY A 148 -1.33 -11.82 -32.08
N SER A 149 -1.00 -12.69 -31.13
CA SER A 149 -1.69 -13.98 -30.97
C SER A 149 -3.16 -13.80 -30.57
N ILE A 150 -3.46 -12.82 -29.71
CA ILE A 150 -4.84 -12.43 -29.37
C ILE A 150 -5.56 -11.98 -30.63
N ALA A 151 -4.98 -11.02 -31.36
CA ALA A 151 -5.57 -10.44 -32.56
C ALA A 151 -5.85 -11.52 -33.63
N LEU A 152 -4.87 -12.37 -33.94
CA LEU A 152 -5.04 -13.45 -34.92
C LEU A 152 -6.14 -14.44 -34.51
N THR A 153 -6.27 -14.75 -33.22
CA THR A 153 -7.31 -15.64 -32.69
C THR A 153 -8.70 -15.02 -32.85
N VAL A 154 -8.86 -13.75 -32.46
CA VAL A 154 -10.12 -13.00 -32.61
C VAL A 154 -10.47 -12.82 -34.09
N GLN A 155 -9.48 -12.55 -34.93
CA GLN A 155 -9.65 -12.46 -36.38
C GLN A 155 -10.17 -13.76 -36.97
N ALA A 156 -9.57 -14.88 -36.56
CA ALA A 156 -9.91 -16.19 -37.07
C ALA A 156 -11.32 -16.63 -36.63
N ALA A 157 -11.74 -16.21 -35.44
CA ALA A 157 -13.12 -16.32 -34.98
C ALA A 157 -14.09 -15.38 -35.73
N GLY A 158 -13.60 -14.37 -36.45
CA GLY A 158 -14.43 -13.39 -37.16
C GLY A 158 -15.07 -12.35 -36.25
N LEU A 159 -14.42 -12.00 -35.13
CA LEU A 159 -14.99 -11.19 -34.05
C LEU A 159 -14.35 -9.80 -33.88
N PHE A 160 -13.50 -9.35 -34.80
CA PHE A 160 -12.85 -8.03 -34.72
C PHE A 160 -13.81 -6.84 -34.73
N GLU A 161 -15.06 -6.99 -35.16
CA GLU A 161 -16.04 -5.92 -35.05
C GLU A 161 -16.55 -5.70 -33.62
N HIS A 162 -16.31 -6.65 -32.70
CA HIS A 162 -16.85 -6.65 -31.35
C HIS A 162 -15.82 -6.91 -30.24
N ILE A 163 -14.58 -7.26 -30.58
CA ILE A 163 -13.51 -7.50 -29.61
C ILE A 163 -12.30 -6.67 -30.01
N LYS A 164 -11.86 -5.79 -29.11
CA LYS A 164 -10.79 -4.82 -29.32
C LYS A 164 -9.65 -5.02 -28.32
N ILE A 165 -8.46 -4.61 -28.71
CA ILE A 165 -7.25 -4.60 -27.87
C ILE A 165 -6.90 -3.15 -27.49
N TYR A 166 -6.56 -2.95 -26.23
CA TYR A 166 -5.98 -1.72 -25.71
C TYR A 166 -4.57 -2.02 -25.18
N PRO A 167 -3.49 -1.59 -25.87
CA PRO A 167 -2.13 -1.83 -25.41
C PRO A 167 -1.76 -0.95 -24.22
N VAL A 168 -1.21 -1.56 -23.18
CA VAL A 168 -0.67 -0.87 -21.99
C VAL A 168 0.77 -1.27 -21.78
N LYS A 169 1.70 -0.33 -21.99
CA LYS A 169 3.13 -0.54 -21.77
C LYS A 169 3.44 -0.41 -20.28
N ALA A 170 3.86 -1.50 -19.65
CA ALA A 170 4.28 -1.56 -18.25
C ALA A 170 5.75 -1.94 -18.06
N ALA A 171 6.46 -2.29 -19.15
CA ALA A 171 7.87 -2.62 -19.11
C ALA A 171 8.77 -1.37 -19.20
N GLU A 172 9.95 -1.45 -18.59
CA GLU A 172 11.04 -0.51 -18.82
C GLU A 172 11.40 -0.49 -20.31
N THR A 173 11.45 0.71 -20.91
CA THR A 173 11.66 0.92 -22.34
C THR A 173 12.86 0.12 -22.88
N GLY A 174 12.63 -0.63 -23.95
CA GLY A 174 13.65 -1.47 -24.58
C GLY A 174 13.97 -2.75 -23.81
N THR A 175 13.17 -3.13 -22.81
CA THR A 175 13.43 -4.33 -21.99
C THR A 175 12.17 -5.16 -21.73
N ASN A 176 12.35 -6.40 -21.26
CA ASN A 176 11.28 -7.25 -20.73
C ASN A 176 11.19 -7.18 -19.19
N LYS A 177 11.53 -6.02 -18.58
CA LYS A 177 11.50 -5.84 -17.13
C LYS A 177 10.30 -5.02 -16.69
N PHE A 178 9.63 -5.53 -15.67
CA PHE A 178 8.45 -4.92 -15.07
C PHE A 178 8.70 -4.63 -13.60
N SER A 179 8.27 -3.46 -13.12
CA SER A 179 8.16 -3.19 -11.70
C SER A 179 6.74 -3.46 -11.22
N VAL A 180 6.58 -3.89 -9.97
CA VAL A 180 5.25 -4.11 -9.37
C VAL A 180 4.43 -2.82 -9.36
N LYS A 181 5.11 -1.68 -9.20
CA LYS A 181 4.49 -0.35 -9.23
C LYS A 181 3.92 0.00 -10.61
N ALA A 182 4.66 -0.28 -11.69
CA ALA A 182 4.20 -0.05 -13.07
C ALA A 182 3.05 -0.99 -13.45
N VAL A 183 3.07 -2.23 -12.98
CA VAL A 183 1.97 -3.18 -13.22
C VAL A 183 0.72 -2.77 -12.43
N ALA A 184 0.84 -2.29 -11.19
CA ALA A 184 -0.29 -1.75 -10.44
C ALA A 184 -0.93 -0.55 -11.15
N GLU A 185 -0.12 0.40 -11.63
CA GLU A 185 -0.57 1.54 -12.45
C GLU A 185 -1.29 1.08 -13.72
N ALA A 186 -0.76 0.06 -14.40
CA ALA A 186 -1.36 -0.47 -15.62
C ALA A 186 -2.74 -1.13 -15.37
N VAL A 187 -2.89 -1.89 -14.28
CA VAL A 187 -4.17 -2.49 -13.89
C VAL A 187 -5.18 -1.42 -13.49
N GLU A 188 -4.75 -0.40 -12.74
CA GLU A 188 -5.62 0.74 -12.40
C GLU A 188 -6.11 1.49 -13.64
N HIS A 189 -5.25 1.70 -14.63
CA HIS A 189 -5.66 2.31 -15.90
C HIS A 189 -6.58 1.40 -16.72
N ALA A 190 -6.37 0.08 -16.70
CA ALA A 190 -7.28 -0.86 -17.34
C ALA A 190 -8.70 -0.78 -16.74
N ILE A 191 -8.83 -0.54 -15.43
CA ILE A 191 -10.12 -0.26 -14.79
C ILE A 191 -10.70 1.07 -15.26
N GLU A 192 -9.87 2.12 -15.36
CA GLU A 192 -10.30 3.47 -15.80
C GLU A 192 -10.96 3.44 -17.19
N ILE A 193 -10.38 2.68 -18.12
CA ILE A 193 -10.92 2.53 -19.48
C ILE A 193 -12.09 1.55 -19.57
N GLY A 194 -12.43 0.87 -18.47
CA GLY A 194 -13.50 -0.13 -18.43
C GLY A 194 -13.15 -1.40 -19.20
N ALA A 195 -11.90 -1.88 -19.13
CA ALA A 195 -11.51 -3.12 -19.79
C ALA A 195 -12.32 -4.32 -19.24
N ASP A 196 -12.82 -5.16 -20.15
CA ASP A 196 -13.56 -6.37 -19.84
C ASP A 196 -12.63 -7.54 -19.54
N VAL A 197 -11.46 -7.56 -20.18
CA VAL A 197 -10.43 -8.56 -19.97
C VAL A 197 -9.09 -7.87 -19.76
N ILE A 198 -8.33 -8.30 -18.76
CA ILE A 198 -6.99 -7.79 -18.48
C ILE A 198 -5.99 -8.93 -18.66
N ASN A 199 -5.16 -8.83 -19.68
CA ASN A 199 -4.10 -9.79 -19.96
C ASN A 199 -2.77 -9.31 -19.34
N LEU A 200 -2.26 -10.09 -18.40
CA LEU A 200 -0.96 -9.94 -17.74
C LEU A 200 -0.04 -11.09 -18.19
N SER A 201 0.53 -11.00 -19.39
CA SER A 201 1.51 -11.98 -19.90
C SER A 201 2.89 -11.79 -19.25
N ILE A 202 2.90 -11.67 -17.93
CA ILE A 202 4.02 -11.31 -17.07
C ILE A 202 4.02 -12.30 -15.89
N SER A 203 5.21 -12.63 -15.39
CA SER A 203 5.37 -13.42 -14.18
C SER A 203 6.56 -12.90 -13.36
N SER A 204 6.45 -12.97 -12.04
CA SER A 204 7.51 -12.58 -11.11
C SER A 204 8.72 -13.51 -11.29
N ALA A 205 9.93 -12.97 -11.42
CA ALA A 205 11.11 -13.82 -11.45
C ALA A 205 11.32 -14.53 -10.09
N PRO A 206 11.90 -15.74 -10.04
CA PRO A 206 12.07 -16.51 -8.79
C PRO A 206 12.74 -15.72 -7.66
N LYS A 207 13.73 -14.88 -8.01
CA LYS A 207 14.48 -14.03 -7.06
C LYS A 207 13.70 -12.80 -6.54
N TYR A 208 12.54 -12.48 -7.13
CA TYR A 208 11.77 -11.27 -6.85
C TYR A 208 10.32 -11.55 -6.45
N VAL A 209 9.92 -12.80 -6.23
CA VAL A 209 8.57 -13.19 -5.81
C VAL A 209 8.07 -12.36 -4.62
N SER A 210 8.91 -12.16 -3.60
CA SER A 210 8.53 -11.42 -2.39
C SER A 210 8.10 -9.96 -2.64
N ALA A 211 8.59 -9.34 -3.71
CA ALA A 211 8.22 -7.97 -4.09
C ALA A 211 6.79 -7.87 -4.65
N TRP A 212 6.26 -8.99 -5.18
CA TRP A 212 4.89 -9.12 -5.67
C TRP A 212 3.96 -9.65 -4.58
N GLU A 213 4.49 -10.41 -3.64
CA GLU A 213 3.70 -10.96 -2.54
C GLU A 213 3.49 -9.96 -1.40
N THR A 214 4.49 -9.16 -1.06
CA THR A 214 4.48 -8.31 0.14
C THR A 214 5.07 -6.92 -0.10
N GLY A 215 4.67 -5.95 0.73
CA GLY A 215 5.12 -4.57 0.66
C GLY A 215 4.13 -3.63 -0.03
N GLU A 216 4.38 -2.33 0.04
CA GLU A 216 3.43 -1.28 -0.37
C GLU A 216 2.95 -1.43 -1.82
N ASN A 217 3.87 -1.68 -2.76
CA ASN A 217 3.51 -1.86 -4.17
C ASN A 217 2.74 -3.16 -4.43
N ALA A 218 3.06 -4.24 -3.70
CA ALA A 218 2.32 -5.50 -3.78
C ALA A 218 0.89 -5.32 -3.27
N GLU A 219 0.71 -4.62 -2.16
CA GLU A 219 -0.62 -4.32 -1.61
C GLU A 219 -1.42 -3.40 -2.55
N ARG A 220 -0.78 -2.41 -3.18
CA ARG A 220 -1.41 -1.60 -4.24
C ARG A 220 -1.87 -2.48 -5.42
N LEU A 221 -1.01 -3.37 -5.91
CA LEU A 221 -1.34 -4.28 -7.00
C LEU A 221 -2.50 -5.23 -6.65
N LYS A 222 -2.47 -5.83 -5.45
CA LYS A 222 -3.58 -6.68 -4.95
C LYS A 222 -4.90 -5.91 -4.89
N ALA A 223 -4.87 -4.67 -4.38
CA ALA A 223 -6.06 -3.82 -4.34
C ALA A 223 -6.59 -3.49 -5.73
N ALA A 224 -5.70 -3.20 -6.69
CA ALA A 224 -6.07 -2.95 -8.08
C ALA A 224 -6.67 -4.22 -8.74
N ILE A 225 -6.06 -5.38 -8.54
CA ILE A 225 -6.57 -6.68 -9.03
C ILE A 225 -7.94 -6.99 -8.44
N SER A 226 -8.11 -6.80 -7.13
CA SER A 226 -9.39 -7.01 -6.44
C SER A 226 -10.49 -6.08 -6.98
N ALA A 227 -10.16 -4.80 -7.23
CA ALA A 227 -11.11 -3.86 -7.81
C ALA A 227 -11.45 -4.20 -9.28
N ALA A 228 -10.46 -4.65 -10.06
CA ALA A 228 -10.67 -5.05 -11.45
C ALA A 228 -11.55 -6.30 -11.57
N SER A 229 -11.36 -7.29 -10.70
CA SER A 229 -12.06 -8.59 -10.78
C SER A 229 -13.57 -8.51 -10.56
N GLU A 230 -14.08 -7.39 -10.03
CA GLU A 230 -15.52 -7.12 -9.94
C GLU A 230 -16.21 -7.03 -11.31
N LYS A 231 -15.46 -6.62 -12.35
CA LYS A 231 -16.00 -6.32 -13.68
C LYS A 231 -15.23 -6.96 -14.83
N ALA A 232 -13.94 -7.21 -14.65
CA ALA A 232 -13.05 -7.74 -15.66
C ALA A 232 -12.59 -9.16 -15.34
N ILE A 233 -12.42 -9.99 -16.36
CA ILE A 233 -11.69 -11.26 -16.24
C ILE A 233 -10.19 -10.95 -16.33
N ILE A 234 -9.45 -11.24 -15.27
CA ILE A 234 -8.00 -11.02 -15.22
C ILE A 234 -7.31 -12.33 -15.54
N VAL A 235 -6.38 -12.33 -16.48
CA VAL A 235 -5.69 -13.51 -16.99
C VAL A 235 -4.19 -13.27 -16.89
N ALA A 236 -3.44 -14.21 -16.30
CA ALA A 236 -2.00 -14.07 -16.19
C ALA A 236 -1.22 -15.35 -16.50
N ALA A 237 0.00 -15.17 -17.00
CA ALA A 237 0.92 -16.27 -17.30
C ALA A 237 1.50 -16.89 -16.01
N ALA A 238 1.45 -18.22 -15.89
CA ALA A 238 2.00 -18.93 -14.72
C ALA A 238 3.53 -18.76 -14.56
N GLY A 239 4.24 -18.46 -15.65
CA GLY A 239 5.71 -18.35 -15.68
C GLY A 239 6.36 -19.55 -16.37
N ASN A 240 7.66 -19.43 -16.65
CA ASN A 240 8.39 -20.31 -17.57
C ASN A 240 9.59 -21.02 -16.92
N ASP A 241 9.51 -21.33 -15.62
CA ASP A 241 10.59 -21.91 -14.82
C ASP A 241 10.42 -23.42 -14.56
N GLY A 242 9.31 -24.03 -15.01
CA GLY A 242 8.98 -25.43 -14.73
C GLY A 242 8.77 -25.72 -13.24
N ALA A 243 8.32 -24.70 -12.48
CA ALA A 243 8.22 -24.75 -11.03
C ALA A 243 6.83 -25.19 -10.55
N ASP A 244 6.81 -25.99 -9.48
CA ASP A 244 5.61 -26.37 -8.75
C ASP A 244 5.18 -25.23 -7.80
N SER A 245 3.92 -24.82 -7.90
CA SER A 245 3.32 -23.81 -7.03
C SER A 245 3.19 -24.26 -5.57
N ALA A 246 3.29 -25.56 -5.28
CA ALA A 246 3.45 -26.06 -3.92
C ALA A 246 4.78 -25.60 -3.27
N ASP A 247 5.82 -25.37 -4.08
CA ASP A 247 7.13 -24.91 -3.61
C ASP A 247 7.32 -23.40 -3.73
N THR A 248 6.81 -22.78 -4.80
CA THR A 248 6.97 -21.34 -5.04
C THR A 248 5.80 -20.77 -5.86
N LEU A 249 5.13 -19.76 -5.32
CA LEU A 249 4.08 -19.02 -6.01
C LEU A 249 4.68 -17.97 -6.94
N TYR A 250 4.16 -17.88 -8.16
CA TYR A 250 4.55 -16.87 -9.14
C TYR A 250 3.38 -15.92 -9.41
N TYR A 251 3.63 -14.63 -9.21
CA TYR A 251 2.61 -13.59 -9.33
C TYR A 251 2.74 -12.86 -10.68
N PRO A 252 1.64 -12.33 -11.26
CA PRO A 252 0.30 -12.22 -10.69
C PRO A 252 -0.58 -13.47 -10.84
N ALA A 253 -0.17 -14.51 -11.57
CA ALA A 253 -0.98 -15.70 -11.79
C ALA A 253 -1.38 -16.45 -10.51
N ALA A 254 -0.61 -16.35 -9.44
CA ALA A 254 -0.95 -16.93 -8.14
C ALA A 254 -1.86 -16.04 -7.26
N TYR A 255 -2.29 -14.86 -7.72
CA TYR A 255 -3.34 -14.12 -7.02
C TYR A 255 -4.69 -14.82 -7.26
N GLU A 256 -5.49 -14.95 -6.21
CA GLU A 256 -6.72 -15.74 -6.24
C GLU A 256 -7.76 -15.21 -7.23
N GLU A 257 -7.78 -13.90 -7.48
CA GLU A 257 -8.69 -13.24 -8.41
C GLU A 257 -8.25 -13.30 -9.88
N VAL A 258 -7.13 -13.94 -10.16
CA VAL A 258 -6.51 -14.00 -11.49
C VAL A 258 -6.61 -15.42 -12.03
N VAL A 259 -7.10 -15.56 -13.25
CA VAL A 259 -7.05 -16.83 -13.99
C VAL A 259 -5.59 -17.11 -14.35
N GLY A 260 -4.96 -18.00 -13.58
CA GLY A 260 -3.57 -18.42 -13.78
C GLY A 260 -3.45 -19.42 -14.92
N VAL A 261 -2.64 -19.10 -15.93
CA VAL A 261 -2.58 -19.86 -17.18
C VAL A 261 -1.27 -20.62 -17.34
N MET A 262 -1.41 -21.94 -17.36
CA MET A 262 -0.36 -22.91 -17.70
C MET A 262 -0.29 -23.12 -19.22
N SER A 263 0.78 -23.78 -19.69
CA SER A 263 1.02 -23.99 -21.11
C SER A 263 1.16 -25.47 -21.48
N TYR A 264 0.63 -25.82 -22.65
CA TYR A 264 0.89 -27.11 -23.33
C TYR A 264 1.31 -26.90 -24.79
N GLY A 265 1.80 -27.97 -25.43
CA GLY A 265 2.37 -27.94 -26.77
C GLY A 265 1.62 -28.72 -27.84
N VAL A 266 2.21 -28.73 -29.04
CA VAL A 266 1.63 -29.31 -30.27
C VAL A 266 1.37 -30.82 -30.20
N ASP A 267 2.06 -31.52 -29.30
CA ASP A 267 1.88 -32.94 -29.04
C ASP A 267 0.73 -33.23 -28.05
N GLY A 268 0.04 -32.18 -27.58
CA GLY A 268 -0.96 -32.26 -26.51
C GLY A 268 -0.35 -32.47 -25.12
N GLY A 269 0.98 -32.46 -25.00
CA GLY A 269 1.72 -32.62 -23.76
C GLY A 269 1.96 -31.29 -23.06
N PHE A 270 2.09 -31.35 -21.74
CA PHE A 270 2.42 -30.19 -20.91
C PHE A 270 3.78 -29.59 -21.31
N TYR A 271 3.83 -28.26 -21.46
CA TYR A 271 5.08 -27.58 -21.80
C TYR A 271 6.02 -27.64 -20.59
N SER A 272 7.20 -28.24 -20.78
CA SER A 272 8.14 -28.49 -19.67
C SER A 272 8.66 -27.22 -18.96
N GLY A 273 8.59 -26.06 -19.62
CA GLY A 273 8.91 -24.78 -19.00
C GLY A 273 7.74 -24.17 -18.22
N SER A 274 6.49 -24.60 -18.41
CA SER A 274 5.36 -24.01 -17.69
C SER A 274 5.47 -24.27 -16.20
N ASN A 275 5.34 -23.23 -15.39
CA ASN A 275 5.01 -23.41 -13.98
C ASN A 275 3.65 -24.12 -13.86
N TYR A 276 3.44 -24.86 -12.78
CA TYR A 276 2.29 -25.75 -12.61
C TYR A 276 1.84 -25.88 -11.15
N GLY A 277 0.75 -26.61 -10.92
CA GLY A 277 0.24 -26.95 -9.60
C GLY A 277 -1.02 -26.15 -9.24
N PRO A 278 -1.51 -26.28 -7.99
CA PRO A 278 -2.85 -25.87 -7.60
C PRO A 278 -3.08 -24.36 -7.51
N ALA A 279 -2.04 -23.53 -7.66
CA ALA A 279 -2.19 -22.08 -7.68
C ALA A 279 -2.59 -21.51 -9.05
N TYR A 280 -2.73 -22.34 -10.07
CA TYR A 280 -3.12 -21.95 -11.43
C TYR A 280 -4.33 -22.77 -11.90
N ASP A 281 -5.11 -22.23 -12.84
CA ASP A 281 -6.49 -22.71 -13.08
C ASP A 281 -6.67 -23.52 -14.35
N ILE A 282 -6.01 -23.11 -15.44
CA ILE A 282 -6.27 -23.61 -16.79
C ILE A 282 -4.98 -23.69 -17.59
N ALA A 283 -4.89 -24.62 -18.54
CA ALA A 283 -3.83 -24.66 -19.52
C ALA A 283 -4.31 -24.22 -20.92
N ALA A 284 -3.44 -23.59 -21.68
CA ALA A 284 -3.69 -23.27 -23.08
C ALA A 284 -2.45 -23.53 -23.94
N PRO A 285 -2.58 -23.58 -25.27
CA PRO A 285 -1.44 -23.69 -26.16
C PRO A 285 -0.45 -22.55 -25.94
N GLY A 286 0.79 -22.88 -25.61
CA GLY A 286 1.84 -21.89 -25.44
C GLY A 286 3.17 -22.29 -26.06
N GLU A 287 3.31 -23.50 -26.62
CA GLU A 287 4.52 -23.90 -27.35
C GLU A 287 4.37 -23.73 -28.87
N SER A 288 5.34 -23.07 -29.49
CA SER A 288 5.38 -22.83 -30.94
C SER A 288 4.09 -22.20 -31.46
N ILE A 289 3.63 -21.14 -30.79
CA ILE A 289 2.45 -20.38 -31.19
C ILE A 289 2.85 -19.35 -32.23
N TRP A 290 2.12 -19.33 -33.34
CA TRP A 290 2.30 -18.31 -34.36
C TRP A 290 1.76 -16.96 -33.86
N SER A 291 2.66 -15.99 -33.74
CA SER A 291 2.36 -14.64 -33.25
C SER A 291 2.37 -13.60 -34.36
N GLY A 292 2.49 -14.01 -35.64
CA GLY A 292 2.40 -13.10 -36.78
C GLY A 292 3.46 -13.30 -37.84
N ASP A 293 4.73 -13.15 -37.49
CA ASP A 293 5.89 -13.32 -38.36
C ASP A 293 6.88 -14.37 -37.84
N HIS A 294 6.68 -14.88 -36.62
CA HIS A 294 7.48 -15.92 -36.01
C HIS A 294 6.67 -16.81 -35.07
N TYR A 295 7.32 -17.88 -34.62
CA TYR A 295 6.79 -18.77 -33.59
C TYR A 295 7.37 -18.38 -32.24
N THR A 296 6.51 -18.29 -31.23
CA THR A 296 6.88 -17.95 -29.85
C THR A 296 6.44 -19.06 -28.91
N THR A 297 7.24 -19.31 -27.87
CA THR A 297 6.94 -20.29 -26.83
C THR A 297 6.92 -19.61 -25.46
N GLY A 298 5.88 -19.88 -24.67
CA GLY A 298 5.78 -19.46 -23.28
C GLY A 298 4.34 -19.40 -22.78
N THR A 299 4.17 -19.41 -21.46
CA THR A 299 2.87 -19.18 -20.79
C THR A 299 2.28 -17.80 -21.11
N SER A 300 3.09 -16.84 -21.57
CA SER A 300 2.64 -15.56 -22.13
C SER A 300 1.67 -15.72 -23.31
N MET A 301 1.95 -16.66 -24.23
CA MET A 301 1.09 -16.92 -25.38
C MET A 301 -0.18 -17.64 -24.96
N ALA A 302 -0.05 -18.60 -24.04
CA ALA A 302 -1.19 -19.30 -23.44
C ALA A 302 -2.16 -18.31 -22.76
N ALA A 303 -1.63 -17.37 -21.96
CA ALA A 303 -2.42 -16.31 -21.32
C ALA A 303 -3.13 -15.41 -22.35
N GLY A 304 -2.45 -15.06 -23.45
CA GLY A 304 -3.08 -14.33 -24.55
C GLY A 304 -4.26 -15.09 -25.15
N LEU A 305 -4.12 -16.39 -25.41
CA LEU A 305 -5.22 -17.20 -25.95
C LEU A 305 -6.39 -17.32 -24.96
N VAL A 306 -6.12 -17.48 -23.67
CA VAL A 306 -7.17 -17.49 -22.63
C VAL A 306 -7.85 -16.13 -22.55
N SER A 307 -7.12 -15.03 -22.73
CA SER A 307 -7.72 -13.68 -22.80
C SER A 307 -8.65 -13.52 -24.00
N ALA A 308 -8.27 -14.07 -25.17
CA ALA A 308 -9.17 -14.11 -26.33
C ALA A 308 -10.42 -14.97 -26.05
N GLY A 309 -10.26 -16.14 -25.44
CA GLY A 309 -11.40 -16.99 -25.02
C GLY A 309 -12.31 -16.33 -23.99
N SER A 310 -11.73 -15.58 -23.04
CA SER A 310 -12.46 -14.79 -22.05
C SER A 310 -13.31 -13.72 -22.71
N ALA A 311 -12.74 -12.97 -23.66
CA ALA A 311 -13.46 -11.94 -24.40
C ALA A 311 -14.60 -12.52 -25.25
N VAL A 312 -14.37 -13.67 -25.86
CA VAL A 312 -15.40 -14.42 -26.59
C VAL A 312 -16.55 -14.84 -25.67
N LEU A 313 -16.24 -15.36 -24.47
CA LEU A 313 -17.25 -15.73 -23.48
C LEU A 313 -18.03 -14.50 -22.97
N MET A 314 -17.35 -13.37 -22.75
CA MET A 314 -18.01 -12.14 -22.33
C MET A 314 -18.96 -11.60 -23.40
N LEU A 315 -18.53 -11.55 -24.66
CA LEU A 315 -19.40 -11.17 -25.78
C LEU A 315 -20.62 -12.09 -25.89
N ASN A 316 -20.41 -13.40 -25.72
CA ASN A 316 -21.48 -14.38 -25.67
C ASN A 316 -22.47 -14.08 -24.52
N ALA A 317 -21.96 -13.90 -23.30
CA ALA A 317 -22.76 -13.64 -22.12
C ALA A 317 -23.59 -12.35 -22.25
N GLU A 318 -22.97 -11.27 -22.70
CA GLU A 318 -23.61 -9.97 -22.90
C GLU A 318 -24.71 -10.06 -23.97
N THR A 319 -24.39 -10.64 -25.13
CA THR A 319 -25.35 -10.82 -26.23
C THR A 319 -26.61 -11.56 -25.76
N ARG A 320 -26.42 -12.65 -25.01
CA ARG A 320 -27.53 -13.44 -24.45
C ARG A 320 -28.31 -12.66 -23.38
N ALA A 321 -27.61 -11.97 -22.47
CA ALA A 321 -28.23 -11.16 -21.44
C ALA A 321 -29.10 -10.03 -22.03
N LEU A 322 -28.56 -9.27 -22.99
CA LEU A 322 -29.29 -8.22 -23.71
C LEU A 322 -30.50 -8.77 -24.47
N SER A 323 -30.33 -9.88 -25.18
CA SER A 323 -31.42 -10.53 -25.93
C SER A 323 -32.55 -11.01 -25.01
N ALA A 324 -32.22 -11.45 -23.79
CA ALA A 324 -33.18 -11.94 -22.81
C ALA A 324 -33.72 -10.84 -21.87
N GLY A 325 -33.14 -9.64 -21.86
CA GLY A 325 -33.40 -8.62 -20.84
C GLY A 325 -32.95 -9.05 -19.44
N ALA A 326 -31.92 -9.88 -19.36
CA ALA A 326 -31.33 -10.39 -18.12
C ALA A 326 -30.11 -9.54 -17.69
N GLN A 327 -29.69 -9.72 -16.45
CA GLN A 327 -28.44 -9.12 -15.95
C GLN A 327 -27.24 -9.90 -16.48
N MET A 328 -26.15 -9.19 -16.83
CA MET A 328 -24.86 -9.82 -17.16
C MET A 328 -24.38 -10.64 -15.93
N PRO A 329 -23.99 -11.92 -16.10
CA PRO A 329 -23.19 -12.63 -15.10
C PRO A 329 -22.02 -11.81 -14.55
N ARG A 330 -21.58 -12.06 -13.32
CA ARG A 330 -20.34 -11.43 -12.81
C ARG A 330 -19.12 -12.00 -13.54
N ALA A 331 -18.06 -11.20 -13.70
CA ALA A 331 -16.80 -11.66 -14.30
C ALA A 331 -16.26 -12.91 -13.58
N THR A 332 -16.37 -12.95 -12.26
CA THR A 332 -16.00 -14.09 -11.40
C THR A 332 -16.73 -15.40 -11.75
N VAL A 333 -18.00 -15.31 -12.13
CA VAL A 333 -18.80 -16.45 -12.59
C VAL A 333 -18.33 -16.89 -13.98
N LEU A 334 -18.07 -15.93 -14.87
CA LEU A 334 -17.56 -16.22 -16.20
C LEU A 334 -16.17 -16.85 -16.19
N SER A 335 -15.25 -16.43 -15.30
CA SER A 335 -13.93 -17.06 -15.18
C SER A 335 -14.03 -18.56 -14.89
N ARG A 336 -14.86 -18.97 -13.93
CA ARG A 336 -15.08 -20.39 -13.61
C ARG A 336 -15.80 -21.13 -14.71
N ALA A 337 -16.75 -20.47 -15.37
CA ALA A 337 -17.45 -21.03 -16.51
C ALA A 337 -16.47 -21.28 -17.68
N LEU A 338 -15.52 -20.38 -17.93
CA LEU A 338 -14.47 -20.54 -18.93
C LEU A 338 -13.56 -21.75 -18.61
N ILE A 339 -13.10 -21.85 -17.35
CA ILE A 339 -12.23 -22.95 -16.88
C ILE A 339 -12.90 -24.32 -17.06
N SER A 340 -14.24 -24.37 -17.02
CA SER A 340 -15.02 -25.61 -17.08
C SER A 340 -15.84 -25.80 -18.38
N ALA A 341 -15.70 -24.91 -19.37
CA ALA A 341 -16.54 -24.93 -20.57
C ALA A 341 -16.28 -26.16 -21.48
N GLY A 342 -15.03 -26.61 -21.55
CA GLY A 342 -14.59 -27.75 -22.35
C GLY A 342 -14.43 -29.04 -21.54
N ASP A 343 -14.29 -30.17 -22.24
CA ASP A 343 -14.04 -31.50 -21.65
C ASP A 343 -12.58 -31.95 -21.71
N GLY A 344 -11.71 -31.17 -22.37
CA GLY A 344 -10.29 -31.46 -22.51
C GLY A 344 -9.48 -31.19 -21.24
N SER A 345 -8.44 -31.99 -21.04
CA SER A 345 -7.42 -31.76 -20.01
C SER A 345 -6.02 -32.07 -20.53
N VAL A 346 -5.02 -31.56 -19.82
CA VAL A 346 -3.61 -31.93 -19.97
C VAL A 346 -3.04 -32.34 -18.62
N SER A 347 -2.21 -33.38 -18.60
CA SER A 347 -1.57 -33.88 -17.39
C SER A 347 -0.35 -33.03 -17.05
N SER A 348 -0.35 -32.36 -15.89
CA SER A 348 0.79 -31.60 -15.39
C SER A 348 1.87 -32.51 -14.77
N PRO A 349 3.10 -32.02 -14.54
CA PRO A 349 4.21 -32.85 -14.04
C PRO A 349 3.98 -33.51 -12.66
N ASP A 350 3.12 -32.94 -11.81
CA ASP A 350 2.67 -33.52 -10.54
C ASP A 350 1.57 -34.59 -10.71
N GLY A 351 1.11 -34.83 -11.94
CA GLY A 351 0.08 -35.81 -12.29
C GLY A 351 -1.35 -35.31 -12.12
N ALA A 352 -1.57 -34.01 -11.86
CA ALA A 352 -2.89 -33.42 -11.89
C ALA A 352 -3.41 -33.27 -13.33
N GLU A 353 -4.72 -33.44 -13.52
CA GLU A 353 -5.37 -33.16 -14.80
C GLU A 353 -5.87 -31.73 -14.79
N VAL A 354 -5.31 -30.91 -15.67
CA VAL A 354 -5.60 -29.48 -15.77
C VAL A 354 -6.56 -29.24 -16.94
N PRO A 355 -7.69 -28.56 -16.74
CA PRO A 355 -8.59 -28.18 -17.83
C PRO A 355 -7.87 -27.37 -18.90
N VAL A 356 -8.22 -27.56 -20.18
CA VAL A 356 -7.66 -26.78 -21.29
C VAL A 356 -8.68 -25.81 -21.89
N LEU A 357 -8.18 -24.67 -22.39
CA LEU A 357 -9.00 -23.68 -23.09
C LEU A 357 -9.73 -24.30 -24.30
N ASP A 358 -11.05 -24.11 -24.34
CA ASP A 358 -11.90 -24.41 -25.51
C ASP A 358 -12.66 -23.14 -25.95
N ILE A 359 -12.17 -22.53 -27.03
CA ILE A 359 -12.77 -21.31 -27.60
C ILE A 359 -14.17 -21.58 -28.17
N TYR A 360 -14.41 -22.76 -28.75
CA TYR A 360 -15.73 -23.10 -29.29
C TYR A 360 -16.75 -23.28 -28.17
N ALA A 361 -16.35 -23.94 -27.08
CA ALA A 361 -17.19 -24.04 -25.88
C ALA A 361 -17.50 -22.65 -25.31
N ALA A 362 -16.53 -21.74 -25.22
CA ALA A 362 -16.75 -20.36 -24.78
C ALA A 362 -17.81 -19.62 -25.63
N MET A 363 -17.83 -19.81 -26.95
CA MET A 363 -18.85 -19.23 -27.85
C MET A 363 -20.25 -19.80 -27.65
N THR A 364 -20.32 -21.10 -27.38
CA THR A 364 -21.58 -21.84 -27.39
C THR A 364 -22.21 -22.01 -26.01
N LEU A 365 -21.43 -21.79 -24.95
CA LEU A 365 -21.86 -21.96 -23.57
C LEU A 365 -23.21 -21.28 -23.31
N ASP A 366 -24.10 -22.00 -22.66
CA ASP A 366 -25.36 -21.44 -22.21
C ASP A 366 -25.13 -20.61 -20.94
N THR A 367 -25.08 -19.30 -21.11
CA THR A 367 -24.86 -18.36 -20.01
C THR A 367 -26.15 -17.94 -19.31
N SER A 368 -27.32 -18.43 -19.75
CA SER A 368 -28.62 -18.00 -19.21
C SER A 368 -28.88 -18.47 -17.78
N GLU A 369 -28.24 -19.57 -17.36
CA GLU A 369 -28.31 -20.09 -16.00
C GLU A 369 -27.20 -19.57 -15.09
N LEU A 370 -26.21 -18.85 -15.64
CA LEU A 370 -25.13 -18.25 -14.87
C LEU A 370 -25.70 -17.03 -14.11
N GLY A 371 -26.03 -17.24 -12.84
CA GLY A 371 -26.54 -16.18 -11.98
C GLY A 371 -25.47 -15.13 -11.66
N GLY A 372 -25.92 -13.93 -11.28
CA GLY A 372 -25.05 -12.88 -10.74
C GLY A 372 -24.75 -13.03 -9.24
N SER A 373 -25.25 -14.07 -8.58
CA SER A 373 -25.16 -14.23 -7.12
C SER A 373 -23.76 -14.57 -6.65
N TYR A 374 -23.39 -14.05 -5.49
CA TYR A 374 -22.23 -14.48 -4.72
C TYR A 374 -22.40 -15.92 -4.21
N LEU A 375 -21.29 -16.61 -3.99
CA LEU A 375 -21.25 -17.89 -3.31
C LEU A 375 -21.42 -17.70 -1.79
N PRO A 376 -22.01 -18.69 -1.11
CA PRO A 376 -22.10 -18.66 0.35
C PRO A 376 -20.71 -18.62 0.98
N VAL A 377 -20.59 -17.90 2.09
CA VAL A 377 -19.39 -17.93 2.93
C VAL A 377 -19.17 -19.36 3.42
N THR A 378 -17.96 -19.86 3.22
CA THR A 378 -17.49 -21.21 3.60
C THR A 378 -16.29 -21.18 4.54
N GLY A 379 -15.81 -19.98 4.87
CA GLY A 379 -14.66 -19.80 5.76
C GLY A 379 -14.28 -18.34 5.94
N ILE A 380 -13.37 -18.10 6.90
CA ILE A 380 -12.77 -16.80 7.16
C ILE A 380 -11.30 -17.01 7.49
N GLU A 381 -10.46 -16.11 7.03
CA GLU A 381 -9.05 -15.99 7.41
C GLU A 381 -8.75 -14.61 7.92
N ILE A 382 -7.68 -14.48 8.69
CA ILE A 382 -7.20 -13.19 9.18
C ILE A 382 -5.71 -13.04 8.95
N SER A 383 -5.31 -11.83 8.61
CA SER A 383 -3.93 -11.37 8.54
C SER A 383 -3.81 -10.05 9.29
N GLY A 384 -2.58 -9.58 9.51
CA GLY A 384 -2.40 -8.27 10.10
C GLY A 384 -1.01 -7.71 9.97
N THR A 385 -0.88 -6.45 10.37
CA THR A 385 0.38 -5.73 10.49
C THR A 385 0.44 -4.98 11.81
N ALA A 386 1.58 -5.01 12.48
CA ALA A 386 1.92 -4.11 13.58
C ALA A 386 2.74 -2.91 13.06
N GLY A 387 3.01 -1.91 13.93
CA GLY A 387 3.69 -0.69 13.52
C GLY A 387 5.02 -0.89 12.79
N LYS A 388 5.33 0.09 11.92
CA LYS A 388 6.38 0.03 10.88
C LYS A 388 6.19 -1.05 9.80
N GLY A 389 4.99 -1.60 9.67
CA GLY A 389 4.66 -2.56 8.62
C GLY A 389 5.15 -3.99 8.90
N SER A 390 5.38 -4.34 10.17
CA SER A 390 5.72 -5.72 10.54
C SER A 390 4.52 -6.63 10.30
N VAL A 391 4.66 -7.58 9.37
CA VAL A 391 3.62 -8.59 9.07
C VAL A 391 3.43 -9.50 10.28
N LEU A 392 2.17 -9.74 10.62
CA LEU A 392 1.74 -10.62 11.70
C LEU A 392 1.29 -11.97 11.12
N SER A 393 1.52 -13.03 11.87
CA SER A 393 1.24 -14.41 11.45
C SER A 393 0.06 -14.98 12.23
N ALA A 394 -0.85 -15.67 11.55
CA ALA A 394 -1.93 -16.41 12.19
C ALA A 394 -1.47 -17.74 12.79
N SER A 395 -0.35 -18.30 12.32
CA SER A 395 0.20 -19.57 12.82
C SER A 395 1.14 -19.41 14.01
N ASP A 396 1.61 -18.18 14.29
CA ASP A 396 2.63 -17.91 15.30
C ASP A 396 2.10 -17.04 16.46
N GLU A 397 2.80 -17.08 17.59
CA GLU A 397 2.60 -16.13 18.68
C GLU A 397 3.28 -14.80 18.32
N ASN A 398 2.49 -13.74 18.10
CA ASN A 398 2.99 -12.43 17.70
C ASN A 398 3.47 -11.65 18.92
N ALA A 399 4.79 -11.50 19.07
CA ALA A 399 5.39 -10.75 20.17
C ALA A 399 5.39 -9.24 19.90
N LEU A 400 4.69 -8.49 20.75
CA LEU A 400 4.54 -7.04 20.69
C LEU A 400 5.04 -6.39 21.98
N THR A 401 5.34 -5.10 21.90
CA THR A 401 5.64 -4.28 23.09
C THR A 401 4.59 -3.20 23.25
N VAL A 402 4.02 -3.08 24.46
CA VAL A 402 3.04 -2.02 24.80
C VAL A 402 3.60 -0.67 24.38
N GLN A 403 2.78 0.13 23.71
CA GLN A 403 3.04 1.53 23.46
C GLN A 403 3.06 2.26 24.80
N THR A 404 4.25 2.63 25.26
CA THR A 404 4.37 3.64 26.30
C THR A 404 4.20 5.02 25.66
N VAL A 405 3.58 5.93 26.37
CA VAL A 405 3.10 7.22 25.82
C VAL A 405 4.25 8.18 25.46
N ARG A 406 5.52 7.77 25.66
CA ARG A 406 6.65 8.68 25.92
C ARG A 406 7.91 8.37 25.10
N GLU A 407 7.76 7.79 23.91
CA GLU A 407 8.88 7.68 22.95
C GLU A 407 8.84 8.85 21.97
N GLN A 408 9.89 9.70 21.98
CA GLN A 408 10.17 10.68 20.92
C GLN A 408 10.45 10.00 19.55
N PHE A 409 10.49 8.67 19.53
CA PHE A 409 10.65 7.83 18.35
C PHE A 409 9.38 7.08 17.91
N GLY A 410 8.27 7.13 18.65
CA GLY A 410 6.91 6.76 18.20
C GLY A 410 6.81 5.63 17.17
N GLN A 411 7.29 4.43 17.48
CA GLN A 411 7.14 3.26 16.59
C GLN A 411 6.15 2.29 17.23
N GLY A 412 4.85 2.54 17.03
CA GLY A 412 3.74 1.83 17.67
C GLY A 412 3.75 0.32 17.44
N LYS A 413 4.42 -0.44 18.30
CA LYS A 413 4.49 -1.91 18.21
C LYS A 413 3.26 -2.63 18.78
N SER A 414 2.43 -1.99 19.61
CA SER A 414 1.22 -2.62 20.16
C SER A 414 -0.07 -2.24 19.44
N GLU A 415 -0.04 -1.31 18.49
CA GLU A 415 -1.15 -1.11 17.57
C GLU A 415 -1.04 -2.14 16.45
N VAL A 416 -2.13 -2.88 16.24
CA VAL A 416 -2.26 -3.85 15.17
C VAL A 416 -3.39 -3.44 14.25
N THR A 417 -3.18 -3.56 12.95
CA THR A 417 -4.24 -3.50 11.96
C THR A 417 -4.44 -4.92 11.44
N LEU A 418 -5.62 -5.47 11.69
CA LEU A 418 -6.04 -6.80 11.27
C LEU A 418 -7.00 -6.68 10.09
N THR A 419 -6.92 -7.62 9.17
CA THR A 419 -7.81 -7.74 8.00
C THR A 419 -8.34 -9.16 7.95
N ALA A 420 -9.66 -9.30 7.81
CA ALA A 420 -10.30 -10.57 7.54
C ALA A 420 -10.52 -10.76 6.04
N LYS A 421 -10.53 -12.02 5.59
CA LYS A 421 -10.89 -12.44 4.25
C LYS A 421 -11.90 -13.58 4.29
N LEU A 422 -12.98 -13.47 3.54
CA LEU A 422 -14.02 -14.51 3.45
C LEU A 422 -13.70 -15.51 2.34
N ARG A 423 -14.03 -16.79 2.57
CA ARG A 423 -13.96 -17.87 1.57
C ARG A 423 -15.36 -18.18 1.01
N PRO A 424 -15.52 -18.57 -0.27
CA PRO A 424 -14.48 -18.54 -1.30
C PRO A 424 -14.06 -17.09 -1.53
N TYR A 425 -12.76 -16.88 -1.64
CA TYR A 425 -12.23 -15.54 -1.91
C TYR A 425 -12.85 -15.00 -3.18
N TRP A 426 -12.94 -13.68 -3.30
CA TRP A 426 -13.45 -12.92 -4.48
C TRP A 426 -14.88 -13.24 -4.97
N ASP A 427 -15.54 -14.24 -4.39
CA ASP A 427 -16.87 -14.66 -4.81
C ASP A 427 -17.85 -14.78 -3.65
N ALA A 428 -17.41 -14.53 -2.42
CA ALA A 428 -18.28 -14.19 -1.30
C ALA A 428 -18.80 -12.74 -1.44
N ASP A 429 -20.02 -12.49 -0.96
CA ASP A 429 -20.65 -11.17 -1.03
C ASP A 429 -19.86 -10.14 -0.17
N PRO A 430 -19.39 -9.02 -0.75
CA PRO A 430 -18.71 -7.97 -0.01
C PRO A 430 -19.53 -7.42 1.18
N ALA A 431 -20.85 -7.47 1.11
CA ALA A 431 -21.72 -7.05 2.21
C ALA A 431 -21.55 -7.93 3.46
N GLU A 432 -21.11 -9.18 3.32
CA GLU A 432 -20.90 -10.11 4.43
C GLU A 432 -19.73 -9.69 5.33
N TYR A 433 -18.77 -8.92 4.82
CA TYR A 433 -17.67 -8.41 5.65
C TYR A 433 -18.16 -7.53 6.79
N ALA A 434 -19.27 -6.81 6.62
CA ALA A 434 -19.88 -6.01 7.69
C ALA A 434 -20.43 -6.86 8.86
N ASN A 435 -20.69 -8.16 8.62
CA ASN A 435 -21.20 -9.10 9.60
C ASN A 435 -20.08 -9.76 10.43
N ILE A 436 -18.81 -9.54 10.08
CA ILE A 436 -17.66 -10.04 10.84
C ILE A 436 -17.61 -9.35 12.20
N VAL A 437 -17.52 -10.14 13.26
CA VAL A 437 -17.35 -9.66 14.64
C VAL A 437 -15.95 -9.99 15.11
N TRP A 438 -15.24 -8.99 15.62
CA TRP A 438 -13.92 -9.15 16.23
C TRP A 438 -14.05 -9.18 17.74
N THR A 439 -13.42 -10.16 18.39
CA THR A 439 -13.36 -10.27 19.85
C THR A 439 -11.91 -10.43 20.31
N VAL A 440 -11.58 -9.86 21.48
CA VAL A 440 -10.32 -10.14 22.19
C VAL A 440 -10.63 -10.89 23.48
N GLU A 441 -9.75 -11.81 23.86
CA GLU A 441 -9.79 -12.52 25.13
C GLU A 441 -8.37 -12.65 25.69
N GLU A 442 -8.23 -12.49 27.01
CA GLU A 442 -6.96 -12.58 27.73
C GLU A 442 -6.73 -14.01 28.24
N PHE A 443 -5.47 -14.44 28.27
CA PHE A 443 -5.04 -15.76 28.68
C PHE A 443 -3.92 -15.69 29.71
N GLU A 444 -3.99 -16.58 30.70
CA GLU A 444 -2.90 -16.86 31.62
C GLU A 444 -2.13 -18.10 31.14
N LYS A 445 -0.81 -18.07 31.30
CA LYS A 445 0.08 -19.18 30.97
C LYS A 445 0.49 -19.95 32.21
N ASP A 446 0.17 -21.24 32.25
CA ASP A 446 0.66 -22.18 33.27
C ASP A 446 1.49 -23.27 32.57
N GLY A 447 2.82 -23.11 32.58
CA GLY A 447 3.72 -23.96 31.80
C GLY A 447 3.55 -23.77 30.29
N GLU A 448 3.10 -24.81 29.58
CA GLU A 448 2.78 -24.75 28.14
C GLU A 448 1.28 -24.51 27.87
N ASP A 449 0.44 -24.61 28.89
CA ASP A 449 -1.02 -24.47 28.75
C ASP A 449 -1.46 -23.00 28.86
N LEU A 450 -2.38 -22.60 27.98
CA LEU A 450 -3.05 -21.29 28.02
C LEU A 450 -4.49 -21.46 28.51
N THR A 451 -4.85 -20.71 29.55
CA THR A 451 -6.21 -20.71 30.11
C THR A 451 -6.83 -19.32 29.98
N ALA A 452 -8.04 -19.25 29.41
CA ALA A 452 -8.75 -17.98 29.27
C ALA A 452 -9.08 -17.36 30.64
N VAL A 453 -8.78 -16.08 30.78
CA VAL A 453 -9.13 -15.29 31.98
C VAL A 453 -10.64 -15.06 31.98
N ALA A 454 -11.31 -15.57 33.00
CA ALA A 454 -12.77 -15.55 33.08
C ALA A 454 -13.34 -14.11 33.02
N GLY A 455 -14.18 -13.85 32.02
CA GLY A 455 -14.83 -12.54 31.85
C GLY A 455 -13.99 -11.49 31.11
N SER A 456 -12.79 -11.83 30.63
CA SER A 456 -11.94 -10.92 29.84
C SER A 456 -12.44 -10.74 28.40
N ARG A 457 -13.18 -11.72 27.86
CA ARG A 457 -13.67 -11.70 26.47
C ARG A 457 -14.58 -10.50 26.20
N ARG A 458 -14.23 -9.70 25.17
CA ARG A 458 -15.00 -8.52 24.74
C ARG A 458 -14.98 -8.31 23.23
N GLU A 459 -16.07 -7.77 22.68
CA GLU A 459 -16.14 -7.30 21.28
C GLU A 459 -15.28 -6.03 21.14
N ILE A 460 -14.41 -6.01 20.14
CA ILE A 460 -13.47 -4.90 19.87
C ILE A 460 -13.75 -4.18 18.56
N GLY A 461 -14.62 -4.74 17.70
CA GLY A 461 -15.07 -4.09 16.49
C GLY A 461 -15.76 -5.06 15.53
N ARG A 462 -16.12 -4.54 14.36
CA ARG A 462 -16.79 -5.27 13.27
C ARG A 462 -16.26 -4.82 11.92
N GLY A 463 -16.45 -5.63 10.90
CA GLY A 463 -16.06 -5.31 9.53
C GLY A 463 -14.84 -6.09 9.05
N GLU A 464 -14.46 -5.86 7.80
CA GLU A 464 -13.27 -6.45 7.16
C GLU A 464 -11.98 -6.11 7.91
N LYS A 465 -11.83 -4.85 8.34
CA LYS A 465 -10.60 -4.33 8.94
C LYS A 465 -10.85 -3.86 10.37
N LEU A 466 -9.87 -4.12 11.24
CA LEU A 466 -9.87 -3.68 12.62
C LEU A 466 -8.50 -3.10 12.98
N THR A 467 -8.46 -1.89 13.52
CA THR A 467 -7.29 -1.37 14.23
C THR A 467 -7.52 -1.53 15.73
N PHE A 468 -6.57 -2.15 16.42
CA PHE A 468 -6.64 -2.42 17.85
C PHE A 468 -5.32 -2.07 18.54
N LEU A 469 -5.40 -1.37 19.66
CA LEU A 469 -4.26 -0.99 20.49
C LEU A 469 -4.26 -1.82 21.77
N PHE A 470 -3.18 -2.58 22.03
CA PHE A 470 -2.97 -3.18 23.35
C PHE A 470 -2.45 -2.13 24.33
N GLU A 471 -3.23 -1.87 25.38
CA GLU A 471 -2.94 -0.90 26.45
C GLU A 471 -2.23 -1.54 27.67
N GLU A 472 -2.27 -2.87 27.77
CA GLU A 472 -1.74 -3.63 28.91
C GLU A 472 -0.90 -4.81 28.43
N THR A 473 -0.02 -5.31 29.30
CA THR A 473 0.75 -6.53 29.05
C THR A 473 -0.09 -7.77 29.30
N GLY A 474 0.15 -8.83 28.54
CA GLY A 474 -0.55 -10.09 28.70
C GLY A 474 -0.45 -10.98 27.47
N ILE A 475 -1.09 -12.14 27.54
CA ILE A 475 -1.29 -13.00 26.38
C ILE A 475 -2.73 -12.82 25.92
N PHE A 476 -2.91 -12.47 24.66
CA PHE A 476 -4.22 -12.18 24.09
C PHE A 476 -4.47 -13.02 22.87
N LYS A 477 -5.73 -13.37 22.65
CA LYS A 477 -6.19 -13.91 21.38
C LYS A 477 -7.23 -12.98 20.79
N ILE A 478 -7.02 -12.57 19.55
CA ILE A 478 -8.02 -11.84 18.77
C ILE A 478 -8.63 -12.80 17.76
N LYS A 479 -9.96 -12.88 17.78
CA LYS A 479 -10.76 -13.79 16.95
C LYS A 479 -11.73 -13.00 16.08
N ALA A 480 -11.77 -13.32 14.79
CA ALA A 480 -12.82 -12.89 13.87
C ALA A 480 -13.84 -14.02 13.70
N GLU A 481 -15.14 -13.70 13.75
CA GLU A 481 -16.24 -14.65 13.59
C GLU A 481 -17.30 -14.12 12.63
N ILE A 482 -17.89 -15.01 11.82
CA ILE A 482 -19.02 -14.72 10.94
C ILE A 482 -19.96 -15.93 10.86
N ALA A 483 -21.27 -15.67 10.75
CA ALA A 483 -22.27 -16.72 10.50
C ALA A 483 -22.47 -16.92 9.00
N GLY A 484 -22.34 -18.16 8.52
CA GLY A 484 -22.61 -18.56 7.14
C GLY A 484 -24.09 -18.84 6.86
N GLU A 485 -24.38 -19.08 5.58
CA GLU A 485 -25.71 -19.41 5.09
C GLU A 485 -26.12 -20.83 5.58
N GLY A 486 -26.89 -20.87 6.68
CA GLY A 486 -27.26 -22.13 7.36
C GLY A 486 -27.01 -22.14 8.86
N GLY A 487 -26.40 -21.07 9.40
CA GLY A 487 -26.13 -20.92 10.83
C GLY A 487 -24.82 -21.57 11.31
N GLU A 488 -24.01 -22.09 10.39
CA GLU A 488 -22.62 -22.43 10.67
C GLU A 488 -21.84 -21.16 11.03
N THR A 489 -20.91 -21.24 11.98
CA THR A 489 -20.04 -20.11 12.34
C THR A 489 -18.63 -20.41 11.89
N PHE A 490 -18.07 -19.55 11.05
CA PHE A 490 -16.68 -19.59 10.65
C PHE A 490 -15.87 -18.65 11.52
N SER A 491 -14.66 -19.06 11.88
CA SER A 491 -13.78 -18.22 12.69
C SER A 491 -12.30 -18.43 12.44
N ALA A 492 -11.52 -17.37 12.59
CA ALA A 492 -10.07 -17.40 12.60
C ALA A 492 -9.53 -16.59 13.79
N GLU A 493 -8.36 -16.97 14.30
CA GLU A 493 -7.77 -16.42 15.53
C GLU A 493 -6.27 -16.15 15.36
N MET A 494 -5.79 -15.10 16.02
CA MET A 494 -4.39 -14.73 16.12
C MET A 494 -4.00 -14.58 17.59
N SER A 495 -2.82 -15.09 17.94
CA SER A 495 -2.26 -15.01 19.30
C SER A 495 -1.22 -13.90 19.41
N PHE A 496 -1.24 -13.18 20.54
CA PHE A 496 -0.38 -12.04 20.82
C PHE A 496 0.26 -12.18 22.20
N SER A 497 1.57 -11.96 22.28
CA SER A 497 2.32 -11.84 23.52
C SER A 497 2.72 -10.38 23.67
N VAL A 498 2.12 -9.66 24.61
CA VAL A 498 2.35 -8.23 24.77
C VAL A 498 3.11 -8.00 26.07
N ALA A 499 4.30 -7.42 25.98
CA ALA A 499 5.15 -7.12 27.14
C ALA A 499 5.54 -5.64 27.18
N TYR A 500 6.00 -5.15 28.33
CA TYR A 500 6.69 -3.86 28.35
C TYR A 500 8.00 -3.97 27.56
N GLY A 501 8.34 -2.91 26.82
CA GLY A 501 9.68 -2.79 26.23
C GLY A 501 10.77 -2.79 27.31
N GLN A 502 12.01 -3.08 26.94
CA GLN A 502 13.14 -2.87 27.86
C GLN A 502 13.31 -1.36 28.10
N TRP A 503 13.37 -0.94 29.36
CA TRP A 503 13.68 0.45 29.67
C TRP A 503 15.15 0.76 29.38
N PHE A 504 15.39 1.66 28.44
CA PHE A 504 16.71 2.18 28.14
C PHE A 504 16.90 3.53 28.85
N GLY A 505 17.44 3.50 30.07
CA GLY A 505 17.70 4.74 30.84
C GLY A 505 18.61 5.76 30.15
N SER A 506 19.23 5.43 29.01
CA SER A 506 19.94 6.37 28.13
C SER A 506 19.02 7.33 27.37
N GLU A 507 17.74 6.99 27.21
CA GLU A 507 16.73 7.78 26.48
C GLU A 507 15.82 8.58 27.44
N ALA A 508 15.94 8.34 28.74
CA ALA A 508 15.19 9.06 29.75
C ALA A 508 15.82 10.43 30.04
N HIS A 509 14.98 11.44 30.25
CA HIS A 509 15.37 12.81 30.55
C HIS A 509 14.82 13.25 31.90
N ILE A 510 15.58 14.10 32.61
CA ILE A 510 15.09 14.80 33.79
C ILE A 510 14.35 16.04 33.32
N VAL A 511 13.08 16.17 33.71
CA VAL A 511 12.18 17.23 33.26
C VAL A 511 11.44 17.86 34.43
N PRO A 512 10.93 19.10 34.30
CA PRO A 512 9.96 19.65 35.24
C PRO A 512 8.73 18.74 35.39
N ALA A 513 8.21 18.57 36.61
CA ALA A 513 7.10 17.65 36.89
C ALA A 513 5.76 18.04 36.20
N ASP A 514 5.60 19.31 35.82
CA ASP A 514 4.46 19.76 35.01
C ASP A 514 4.58 19.38 33.53
N PHE A 515 5.80 19.10 33.03
CA PHE A 515 5.98 18.59 31.68
C PHE A 515 5.37 17.21 31.52
N VAL A 516 5.53 16.32 32.52
CA VAL A 516 5.00 14.95 32.42
C VAL A 516 3.48 14.85 32.50
N SER A 517 2.81 15.95 32.86
CA SER A 517 1.35 16.06 32.89
C SER A 517 0.79 16.95 31.76
N SER A 518 1.63 17.35 30.80
CA SER A 518 1.22 18.18 29.66
C SER A 518 0.63 17.35 28.52
N GLU A 519 -0.33 17.92 27.77
CA GLU A 519 -0.92 17.27 26.59
C GLU A 519 0.15 16.88 25.56
N GLY A 520 1.10 17.78 25.27
CA GLY A 520 2.18 17.52 24.32
C GLY A 520 3.08 16.37 24.72
N TYR A 521 3.21 16.10 26.02
CA TYR A 521 3.96 14.95 26.46
C TYR A 521 3.13 13.66 26.49
N ALA A 522 1.83 13.77 26.75
CA ALA A 522 0.87 12.67 26.66
C ALA A 522 0.56 12.23 25.22
N ASP A 523 0.86 13.03 24.20
CA ASP A 523 0.66 12.69 22.78
C ASP A 523 1.98 12.53 21.99
N GLY A 524 3.12 12.67 22.66
CA GLY A 524 4.46 12.57 22.05
C GLY A 524 4.86 13.74 21.13
N SER A 525 4.04 14.78 20.97
CA SER A 525 4.33 15.95 20.13
C SER A 525 5.23 17.00 20.82
N GLY A 526 5.36 16.89 22.14
CA GLY A 526 6.05 17.81 23.02
C GLY A 526 7.56 17.70 22.92
N LYS A 527 8.24 18.83 22.73
CA LYS A 527 9.70 18.88 22.74
C LYS A 527 10.21 18.73 24.17
N VAL A 528 10.93 17.64 24.45
CA VAL A 528 11.59 17.42 25.74
C VAL A 528 12.50 18.62 26.06
N PRO A 529 12.32 19.28 27.23
CA PRO A 529 13.17 20.40 27.63
C PRO A 529 14.62 19.91 27.80
N SER A 530 15.55 20.50 27.05
CA SER A 530 16.98 20.21 27.20
C SER A 530 17.62 20.96 28.38
N GLU A 531 16.95 22.01 28.87
CA GLU A 531 17.36 22.88 29.96
C GLU A 531 16.11 23.46 30.63
N ALA A 532 16.08 23.60 31.96
CA ALA A 532 15.02 24.34 32.66
C ALA A 532 15.63 25.45 33.53
N VAL A 533 14.98 26.62 33.52
CA VAL A 533 15.35 27.77 34.35
C VAL A 533 14.67 27.65 35.70
N CYS A 534 15.44 27.38 36.75
CA CYS A 534 14.93 27.29 38.12
C CYS A 534 15.07 28.64 38.84
N TYR A 535 13.97 29.13 39.41
CA TYR A 535 13.96 30.30 40.29
C TYR A 535 14.22 29.89 41.75
N ARG A 536 14.56 30.83 42.63
CA ARG A 536 14.78 30.56 44.08
C ARG A 536 13.61 29.89 44.81
N SER A 537 12.40 29.89 44.26
CA SER A 537 11.24 29.17 44.80
C SER A 537 11.40 27.64 44.76
N GLY A 538 12.32 27.14 43.92
CA GLY A 538 12.53 25.73 43.62
C GLY A 538 11.77 25.27 42.38
N VAL A 539 12.07 24.05 41.96
CA VAL A 539 11.46 23.32 40.84
C VAL A 539 11.21 21.87 41.27
N SER A 540 10.07 21.31 40.88
CA SER A 540 9.80 19.88 41.02
C SER A 540 10.29 19.18 39.76
N LEU A 541 11.18 18.20 39.92
CA LEU A 541 11.76 17.43 38.83
C LEU A 541 11.24 16.01 38.85
N THR A 542 11.16 15.39 37.68
CA THR A 542 10.86 13.96 37.52
C THR A 542 11.58 13.43 36.29
N ILE A 543 11.34 12.16 35.96
CA ILE A 543 12.03 11.44 34.89
C ILE A 543 11.00 11.05 33.85
N THR A 544 11.31 11.22 32.57
CA THR A 544 10.40 10.78 31.51
C THR A 544 10.29 9.25 31.48
N SER A 545 9.12 8.75 31.11
CA SER A 545 8.76 7.32 30.95
C SER A 545 8.83 6.46 32.21
N ILE A 546 9.09 7.02 33.39
CA ILE A 546 9.34 6.22 34.60
C ILE A 546 8.08 5.59 35.20
N GLU A 547 6.96 6.29 35.13
CA GLU A 547 5.60 5.83 35.48
C GLU A 547 5.09 4.65 34.64
N ASP A 548 5.71 4.39 33.48
CA ASP A 548 5.38 3.24 32.64
C ASP A 548 6.06 1.95 33.13
N PHE A 549 6.85 2.00 34.21
CA PHE A 549 7.61 0.85 34.73
C PHE A 549 7.41 0.66 36.24
N ASP A 550 7.59 -0.58 36.70
CA ASP A 550 7.59 -0.90 38.13
C ASP A 550 8.93 -0.50 38.79
N VAL A 551 8.91 0.63 39.49
CA VAL A 551 10.09 1.29 40.05
C VAL A 551 10.30 0.89 41.51
N ALA A 552 11.49 0.41 41.82
CA ALA A 552 11.90 0.04 43.18
C ALA A 552 12.31 1.26 44.02
N ASP A 553 13.14 2.15 43.45
CA ASP A 553 13.59 3.40 44.07
C ASP A 553 14.19 4.35 43.04
N VAL A 554 14.11 5.65 43.34
CA VAL A 554 14.81 6.71 42.61
C VAL A 554 15.62 7.55 43.60
N SER A 555 16.92 7.67 43.36
CA SER A 555 17.85 8.44 44.18
C SER A 555 18.44 9.63 43.41
N TRP A 556 18.32 10.83 43.96
CA TRP A 556 18.70 12.09 43.31
C TRP A 556 19.98 12.69 43.88
N TYR A 557 20.82 13.20 42.99
CA TYR A 557 22.07 13.87 43.30
C TYR A 557 22.16 15.21 42.58
N VAL A 558 22.65 16.23 43.28
CA VAL A 558 22.93 17.55 42.71
C VAL A 558 24.42 17.85 42.90
N ASP A 559 25.11 18.15 41.80
CA ASP A 559 26.56 18.37 41.75
C ASP A 559 27.35 17.25 42.45
N GLY A 560 26.89 16.00 42.27
CA GLY A 560 27.50 14.80 42.84
C GLY A 560 27.19 14.55 44.33
N ARG A 561 26.34 15.35 44.97
CA ARG A 561 25.91 15.15 46.36
C ARG A 561 24.47 14.65 46.42
N TYR A 562 24.23 13.64 47.28
CA TYR A 562 22.88 13.12 47.49
C TYR A 562 21.94 14.22 47.98
N ALA A 563 20.78 14.34 47.35
CA ALA A 563 19.84 15.44 47.57
C ALA A 563 18.42 14.96 47.92
N GLY A 564 18.04 13.73 47.58
CA GLY A 564 16.73 13.17 47.95
C GLY A 564 16.43 11.84 47.27
N SER A 565 15.24 11.30 47.53
CA SER A 565 14.70 10.10 46.87
C SER A 565 13.20 10.24 46.59
N GLY A 566 12.70 9.45 45.62
CA GLY A 566 11.31 9.47 45.15
C GLY A 566 11.18 9.80 43.67
N GLU A 567 10.07 9.44 43.03
CA GLU A 567 9.84 9.66 41.59
C GLU A 567 9.75 11.15 41.20
N VAL A 568 9.36 11.98 42.16
CA VAL A 568 9.36 13.45 42.05
C VAL A 568 10.33 14.02 43.08
N PHE A 569 11.21 14.91 42.63
CA PHE A 569 12.24 15.55 43.44
C PHE A 569 12.07 17.07 43.46
N ASP A 570 11.69 17.61 44.61
CA ASP A 570 11.59 19.05 44.83
C ASP A 570 12.98 19.65 45.12
N TYR A 571 13.56 20.31 44.12
CA TYR A 571 14.86 20.94 44.22
C TYR A 571 14.76 22.43 44.52
N ARG A 572 15.43 22.88 45.59
CA ARG A 572 15.64 24.31 45.89
C ARG A 572 17.14 24.62 45.83
N PRO A 573 17.59 25.46 44.89
CA PRO A 573 19.01 25.72 44.71
C PRO A 573 19.56 26.69 45.78
N ASP A 574 20.71 26.33 46.34
CA ASP A 574 21.42 27.14 47.34
C ASP A 574 22.34 28.20 46.72
N SER A 575 22.66 28.09 45.42
CA SER A 575 23.54 29.00 44.68
C SER A 575 23.04 29.25 43.25
N PHE A 576 23.54 30.31 42.62
CA PHE A 576 23.29 30.60 41.21
C PHE A 576 24.31 29.91 40.31
N GLY A 577 23.89 29.50 39.11
CA GLY A 577 24.76 28.87 38.13
C GLY A 577 24.13 27.63 37.49
N GLU A 578 24.92 26.94 36.68
CA GLU A 578 24.55 25.64 36.13
C GLU A 578 24.76 24.57 37.21
N HIS A 579 23.75 23.74 37.41
CA HIS A 579 23.76 22.61 38.34
C HIS A 579 23.54 21.32 37.58
N THR A 580 24.36 20.31 37.86
CA THR A 580 24.17 18.97 37.30
C THR A 580 23.29 18.15 38.23
N VAL A 581 22.16 17.68 37.72
CA VAL A 581 21.27 16.78 38.45
C VAL A 581 21.43 15.38 37.88
N THR A 582 21.64 14.40 38.75
CA THR A 582 21.73 12.98 38.38
C THR A 582 20.68 12.20 39.15
N ALA A 583 19.88 11.40 38.43
CA ALA A 583 18.98 10.44 39.03
C ALA A 583 19.50 9.02 38.80
N TYR A 584 19.43 8.19 39.84
CA TYR A 584 19.67 6.76 39.78
C TYR A 584 18.36 6.03 39.99
N VAL A 585 17.87 5.34 38.95
CA VAL A 585 16.57 4.64 38.96
C VAL A 585 16.81 3.15 39.01
N ARG A 586 16.16 2.46 39.96
CA ARG A 586 16.17 1.01 40.06
C ARG A 586 14.77 0.49 39.77
N LEU A 587 14.64 -0.45 38.83
CA LEU A 587 13.37 -1.13 38.54
C LEU A 587 13.25 -2.41 39.37
N ASN A 588 12.03 -2.77 39.74
CA ASN A 588 11.75 -4.11 40.26
C ASN A 588 11.95 -5.13 39.13
N SER A 589 12.61 -6.26 39.43
CA SER A 589 12.83 -7.33 38.44
C SER A 589 12.61 -8.69 39.08
N GLU A 590 11.98 -9.60 38.34
CA GLU A 590 11.85 -11.02 38.72
C GLU A 590 13.24 -11.67 38.78
N GLY A 591 13.87 -11.71 39.96
CA GLY A 591 15.20 -12.32 40.15
C GLY A 591 16.13 -11.59 41.11
N GLY A 592 15.79 -10.36 41.52
CA GLY A 592 16.53 -9.63 42.55
C GLY A 592 17.81 -8.92 42.05
N SER A 593 17.85 -7.61 42.33
CA SER A 593 18.93 -6.64 42.09
C SER A 593 19.19 -6.26 40.62
N SER A 594 18.45 -5.26 40.14
CA SER A 594 18.79 -4.49 38.93
C SER A 594 19.87 -3.45 39.23
N VAL A 595 20.83 -3.28 38.31
CA VAL A 595 21.81 -2.19 38.36
C VAL A 595 21.04 -0.88 38.12
N PRO A 596 21.21 0.16 38.96
CA PRO A 596 20.47 1.40 38.77
C PRO A 596 20.90 2.11 37.48
N TYR A 597 19.94 2.57 36.70
CA TYR A 597 20.16 3.38 35.52
C TYR A 597 20.51 4.81 35.94
N LYS A 598 21.57 5.36 35.35
CA LYS A 598 22.03 6.72 35.63
C LYS A 598 21.53 7.67 34.56
N ILE A 599 20.71 8.63 34.96
CA ILE A 599 20.20 9.69 34.10
C ILE A 599 20.80 11.01 34.57
N THR A 600 21.29 11.85 33.65
CA THR A 600 21.94 13.12 33.99
C THR A 600 21.35 14.25 33.16
N GLY A 601 21.01 15.36 33.81
CA GLY A 601 20.55 16.59 33.18
C GLY A 601 21.29 17.82 33.73
N SER A 602 21.37 18.87 32.92
CA SER A 602 21.91 20.18 33.32
C SER A 602 20.77 21.18 33.49
N PHE A 603 20.78 21.94 34.59
CA PHE A 603 19.77 22.95 34.90
C PHE A 603 20.43 24.28 35.18
N LEU A 604 19.94 25.36 34.57
CA LEU A 604 20.43 26.70 34.84
C LEU A 604 19.59 27.34 35.94
N VAL A 605 20.22 27.63 37.08
CA VAL A 605 19.61 28.40 38.16
C VAL A 605 19.93 29.87 37.95
N ASP A 606 18.92 30.63 37.50
CA ASP A 606 19.06 32.05 37.21
C ASP A 606 18.69 32.92 38.44
N SER A 607 19.28 34.11 38.52
CA SER A 607 19.12 35.06 39.62
C SER A 607 17.98 36.05 39.45
N ARG A 608 17.08 35.82 38.48
CA ARG A 608 16.01 36.77 38.18
C ARG A 608 15.11 36.95 39.41
N SER A 609 14.95 38.21 39.79
CA SER A 609 14.02 38.66 40.82
C SER A 609 12.61 38.16 40.48
N TYR A 610 11.84 37.73 41.48
CA TYR A 610 10.42 37.34 41.33
C TYR A 610 9.60 38.38 40.54
N ALA A 611 10.02 39.64 40.58
CA ALA A 611 9.48 40.75 39.78
C ALA A 611 9.39 40.48 38.26
N GLU A 612 10.21 39.60 37.71
CA GLU A 612 10.28 39.32 36.26
C GLU A 612 9.56 38.03 35.86
N HIS A 613 8.87 37.37 36.81
CA HIS A 613 8.07 36.17 36.51
C HIS A 613 6.92 36.52 35.55
N PRO A 614 6.58 35.68 34.55
CA PRO A 614 5.44 35.92 33.65
C PRO A 614 4.11 36.27 34.35
N TYR A 615 3.81 35.61 35.49
CA TYR A 615 2.66 35.90 36.35
C TYR A 615 2.70 37.24 37.12
N MET A 616 3.82 37.97 37.13
CA MET A 616 3.92 39.30 37.74
C MET A 616 3.56 40.44 36.78
N ILE A 617 3.48 40.17 35.48
CA ILE A 617 3.06 41.16 34.46
C ILE A 617 1.68 41.78 34.79
N PRO A 618 0.64 41.02 35.19
CA PRO A 618 -0.64 41.59 35.61
C PRO A 618 -0.54 42.46 36.87
N VAL A 619 0.35 42.08 37.81
CA VAL A 619 0.57 42.81 39.07
C VAL A 619 1.23 44.16 38.81
N TRP A 620 2.22 44.22 37.92
CA TRP A 620 2.85 45.48 37.50
C TRP A 620 1.87 46.39 36.76
N CYS A 621 1.00 45.85 35.92
CA CYS A 621 -0.07 46.62 35.28
C CYS A 621 -1.02 47.23 36.33
N ALA A 622 -1.42 46.47 37.35
CA ALA A 622 -2.29 46.96 38.43
C ALA A 622 -1.64 48.07 39.27
N ILE A 623 -0.35 47.90 39.62
CA ILE A 623 0.43 48.93 40.33
C ILE A 623 0.59 50.19 39.47
N GLY A 624 0.83 50.03 38.17
CA GLY A 624 0.92 51.14 37.22
C GLY A 624 -0.38 51.96 37.16
N VAL A 625 -1.54 51.28 37.12
CA VAL A 625 -2.86 51.94 37.14
C VAL A 625 -3.08 52.69 38.45
N LEU A 626 -2.70 52.12 39.60
CA LEU A 626 -2.79 52.77 40.92
C LEU A 626 -1.92 54.04 41.02
N ILE A 627 -0.71 54.01 40.48
CA ILE A 627 0.18 55.17 40.46
C ILE A 627 -0.41 56.26 39.57
N LEU A 628 -0.93 55.91 38.39
CA LEU A 628 -1.60 56.85 37.48
C LEU A 628 -2.83 57.49 38.13
N THR A 629 -3.66 56.72 38.85
CA THR A 629 -4.81 57.26 39.58
C THR A 629 -4.38 58.18 40.72
N ALA A 630 -3.33 57.84 41.46
CA ALA A 630 -2.78 58.70 42.51
C ALA A 630 -2.24 60.02 41.96
N VAL A 631 -1.55 60.00 40.82
CA VAL A 631 -1.06 61.20 40.13
C VAL A 631 -2.23 62.08 39.66
N VAL A 632 -3.29 61.49 39.10
CA VAL A 632 -4.50 62.23 38.70
C VAL A 632 -5.19 62.87 39.90
N LEU A 633 -5.33 62.14 41.01
CA LEU A 633 -5.93 62.67 42.24
C LEU A 633 -5.10 63.81 42.87
N LEU A 634 -3.78 63.70 42.86
CA LEU A 634 -2.87 64.76 43.30
C LEU A 634 -2.96 65.99 42.38
N SER A 635 -3.09 65.77 41.08
CA SER A 635 -3.28 66.84 40.08
C SER A 635 -4.61 67.58 40.31
N LEU A 636 -5.69 66.85 40.56
CA LEU A 636 -7.01 67.41 40.89
C LEU A 636 -7.00 68.15 42.22
N SER A 637 -6.30 67.63 43.25
CA SER A 637 -6.09 68.30 44.53
C SER A 637 -5.31 69.61 44.37
N ALA A 638 -4.26 69.61 43.55
CA ALA A 638 -3.48 70.80 43.23
C ALA A 638 -4.33 71.84 42.46
N ALA A 639 -5.17 71.40 41.52
CA ALA A 639 -6.11 72.27 40.80
C ALA A 639 -7.16 72.88 41.76
N LYS A 640 -7.71 72.10 42.69
CA LYS A 640 -8.64 72.57 43.73
C LYS A 640 -8.00 73.62 44.64
N LYS A 641 -6.75 73.41 45.06
CA LYS A 641 -5.98 74.40 45.84
C LYS A 641 -5.69 75.68 45.05
N ARG A 642 -5.40 75.59 43.75
CA ARG A 642 -5.22 76.76 42.87
C ARG A 642 -6.53 77.54 42.69
N ALA A 643 -7.66 76.86 42.51
CA ALA A 643 -8.98 77.49 42.41
C ALA A 643 -9.40 78.19 43.72
N ALA A 644 -9.11 77.59 44.89
CA ALA A 644 -9.36 78.23 46.18
C ALA A 644 -8.49 79.47 46.41
N ARG A 645 -7.23 79.45 45.95
CA ARG A 645 -6.34 80.63 45.98
C ARG A 645 -6.81 81.74 45.04
N ALA A 646 -7.30 81.39 43.86
CA ALA A 646 -7.87 82.34 42.90
C ALA A 646 -9.17 82.99 43.43
N ALA A 647 -10.02 82.22 44.12
CA ALA A 647 -11.22 82.74 44.77
C ALA A 647 -10.91 83.66 45.97
N ALA A 648 -9.82 83.40 46.70
CA ALA A 648 -9.37 84.26 47.79
C ALA A 648 -8.76 85.60 47.28
N LEU A 649 -8.04 85.56 46.16
CA LEU A 649 -7.52 86.77 45.49
C LEU A 649 -8.64 87.62 44.85
N ALA A 650 -9.69 86.98 44.31
CA ALA A 650 -10.85 87.68 43.77
C ALA A 650 -11.75 88.35 44.84
N ALA A 651 -11.57 88.04 46.13
CA ALA A 651 -12.25 88.71 47.24
C ALA A 651 -11.51 89.97 47.73
N GLU A 652 -10.26 90.19 47.33
CA GLU A 652 -9.46 91.40 47.67
C GLU A 652 -9.50 92.49 46.58
N GLU A 653 -9.89 92.18 45.34
CA GLU A 653 -9.97 93.14 44.23
C GLU A 653 -11.40 93.67 43.97
N GLY A 654 -12.15 93.92 45.06
CA GLY A 654 -13.37 94.71 45.05
C GLY A 654 -13.05 96.21 45.07
N GLY A 655 -12.66 96.79 43.93
CA GLY A 655 -12.55 98.23 43.78
C GLY A 655 -11.97 98.69 42.44
N SER A 656 -12.84 99.26 41.60
CA SER A 656 -12.53 100.11 40.44
C SER A 656 -11.97 99.44 39.17
N ALA A 657 -12.79 99.34 38.12
CA ALA A 657 -12.68 100.17 36.90
C ALA A 657 -13.54 99.59 35.76
N ASP A 658 -14.44 100.42 35.24
CA ASP A 658 -15.35 100.17 34.12
C ASP A 658 -14.62 99.92 32.80
N ASP A 659 -15.03 98.88 32.07
CA ASP A 659 -15.71 98.90 30.75
C ASP A 659 -15.36 97.65 29.89
N PRO A 660 -16.24 97.21 28.97
CA PRO A 660 -16.79 95.87 29.05
C PRO A 660 -16.28 94.89 27.98
N VAL A 661 -16.45 93.62 28.38
CA VAL A 661 -16.21 92.37 27.67
C VAL A 661 -16.93 92.28 26.31
N LYS A 662 -16.19 91.81 25.30
CA LYS A 662 -16.73 91.10 24.13
C LYS A 662 -16.74 89.60 24.38
N GLU A 663 -17.88 89.00 24.04
CA GLU A 663 -18.26 87.60 24.26
C GLU A 663 -17.45 86.58 23.44
N SER A 664 -17.29 85.39 24.04
CA SER A 664 -17.18 84.05 23.40
C SER A 664 -18.46 83.72 22.58
N PRO A 665 -18.59 82.64 21.74
CA PRO A 665 -18.00 81.30 21.93
C PRO A 665 -17.65 80.44 20.67
N ILE A 666 -16.73 79.51 20.92
CA ILE A 666 -16.55 78.11 20.45
C ILE A 666 -17.47 77.57 19.32
N ARG A 667 -16.86 77.10 18.19
CA ARG A 667 -16.73 75.68 17.73
C ARG A 667 -16.48 75.58 16.22
N LYS A 668 -15.48 74.80 15.77
CA LYS A 668 -15.59 73.74 14.72
C LYS A 668 -14.24 73.08 14.44
N GLU A 669 -14.26 71.75 14.38
CA GLU A 669 -13.15 70.88 13.96
C GLU A 669 -13.20 70.51 12.46
N ARG A 670 -12.04 70.01 12.00
CA ARG A 670 -11.68 69.17 10.84
C ARG A 670 -11.18 69.83 9.55
N ALA A 671 -9.95 69.45 9.14
CA ALA A 671 -9.69 68.58 7.98
C ALA A 671 -8.22 68.07 7.95
N VAL A 672 -8.02 66.97 7.21
CA VAL A 672 -6.89 66.01 7.13
C VAL A 672 -5.84 66.41 6.07
N PRO A 673 -4.62 65.82 6.06
CA PRO A 673 -3.88 65.57 4.81
C PRO A 673 -3.41 64.09 4.63
N PRO A 674 -3.00 63.69 3.40
CA PRO A 674 -3.37 62.42 2.73
C PRO A 674 -2.30 61.30 2.80
N PRO A 675 -2.57 60.08 2.25
CA PRO A 675 -1.63 58.96 2.27
C PRO A 675 -0.72 58.92 1.01
N TYR A 676 0.44 58.27 1.11
CA TYR A 676 1.31 57.99 -0.04
C TYR A 676 1.97 56.59 0.03
N GLU A 677 2.07 55.99 -1.15
CA GLU A 677 2.40 54.61 -1.58
C GLU A 677 3.84 54.09 -1.37
N PRO A 678 4.07 52.76 -1.55
CA PRO A 678 5.39 52.12 -1.46
C PRO A 678 6.22 52.26 -2.75
N LYS A 679 7.56 52.20 -2.64
CA LYS A 679 8.47 52.01 -3.79
C LYS A 679 9.53 50.96 -3.51
N GLY A 680 9.73 50.09 -4.50
CA GLY A 680 10.59 48.91 -4.43
C GLY A 680 12.08 49.11 -4.72
N GLY A 681 12.81 48.03 -4.42
CA GLY A 681 13.91 47.46 -5.20
C GLY A 681 15.26 48.17 -5.22
N ARG A 682 16.31 47.48 -4.73
CA ARG A 682 17.53 47.27 -5.53
C ARG A 682 18.46 46.15 -5.02
N LYS A 683 18.86 45.32 -5.98
CA LYS A 683 20.02 44.43 -6.04
C LYS A 683 21.35 45.11 -5.71
N LYS A 684 22.30 44.34 -5.18
CA LYS A 684 23.70 44.12 -5.64
C LYS A 684 24.33 43.01 -4.78
N LYS A 685 24.68 41.84 -5.33
CA LYS A 685 26.01 41.48 -5.85
C LYS A 685 27.17 41.92 -4.95
N ASN A 686 27.71 40.99 -4.18
CA ASN A 686 28.99 40.33 -4.46
C ASN A 686 28.92 38.87 -4.03
#